data_AF-A0A2D9C470-F1
#
_entry.id   AF-A0A2D9C470-F1
#
_cell.length_a   1.000
_cell.length_b   1.000
_cell.length_c   1.000
_cell.angle_alpha   90.00
_cell.angle_beta   90.00
_cell.angle_gamma   90.00
#
_symmetry.space_group_name_H-M   'P 1'
#
loop_
_entity.id
_entity.type
_entity.pdbx_description
1 polymer ?
#
loop_
_entity_poly.entity_id
_entity_poly.type
_entity_poly.pdbx_seq_one_letter_code
_entity_poly.pdbx_strand_id
1 'polypeptide(L)'
;MPTPEMQTGAGTLPVVDTDAIPTMLVRRELDYLTRLAQDCTGCGRVVELGCFLGGSSAALLTGLDRSGSPYQPILSYDAFEIPMKNDERFALWLGQYGLEPGERFRSKFDRFISRWSDKVVVREGWVPDSARGEQLQELYPEQEPIELLFCDIAKTWGVHLSVLRAFGTHLRAGSTLVQQDFFDLQTPWIPIHMWQLREVLRPLEALHPTPTCSFTCESSIEALLPTLWDETVDPGTIEQAWDSIIAYWTEIIGSDAAQVFHGHAFQLAIMQDRFDDAVRHGRAYEAWSRSAHCEHTYFSPCWHDLLDTIVGSLTGNDAETHELRALIAESIVRGSRVDRPRPGQRVSYCPESTRMTIWDGVDERLAAGQADRVVLYGAGQHTHWLLQHRASDIAPRIDLILDDDPSVDALLGIPVCPTDAFLPSADERVLILPSSDSYEGVMRSRLAVRFDDQPNITIGRVYTHEDAGELMQTRWRYVVEAVPESQRAGVHDRSLIFPHIEPEQPHRAALGLGRTRPWLPEMQTLFKPPAWCRDYIRLHECAFVWDFIEAVRPERTVEIGTASGVSSAMMLHAIDRFCGDDAILLSFDIATRCYFDPTRPLAAAIGEMAPGLIDRAHTYSYTDAADAASVFRHGEIDLLMIDGEHANPAPVVDLISLLYALKPNAWVLLHDIELEHIDNGEHDDDGRHSGAGRLFRGWPFEKLQLMGEHPHDRNIGAIQMPETPHDALPVLLEMLTGPWESDSKGVRLAQAARAILDAHHE
;
A
#
# COMPACT_ATOMS: atom_id res chain seq x y z
N MET A 1 50.34 -19.76 -45.38
CA MET A 1 49.15 -19.56 -46.22
C MET A 1 48.21 -20.72 -45.93
N PRO A 2 47.05 -20.47 -45.31
CA PRO A 2 46.24 -21.48 -44.64
C PRO A 2 45.39 -22.31 -45.62
N THR A 3 45.05 -23.50 -45.13
CA THR A 3 44.20 -24.53 -45.74
C THR A 3 42.71 -24.16 -45.74
N PRO A 4 41.90 -24.69 -46.69
CA PRO A 4 40.50 -24.32 -46.87
C PRO A 4 39.55 -25.10 -45.98
N GLU A 5 38.47 -24.42 -45.60
CA GLU A 5 37.38 -24.84 -44.73
C GLU A 5 36.54 -25.99 -45.30
N MET A 6 36.13 -26.89 -44.41
CA MET A 6 35.08 -27.88 -44.66
C MET A 6 33.70 -27.25 -44.45
N GLN A 7 32.85 -27.38 -45.47
CA GLN A 7 31.41 -27.30 -45.34
C GLN A 7 30.90 -28.49 -44.51
N THR A 8 30.13 -28.22 -43.47
CA THR A 8 29.08 -29.14 -43.01
C THR A 8 27.80 -28.34 -42.80
N GLY A 9 26.74 -28.76 -43.49
CA GLY A 9 25.42 -28.15 -43.38
C GLY A 9 24.80 -28.47 -42.03
N ALA A 10 24.41 -27.43 -41.30
CA ALA A 10 23.43 -27.50 -40.24
C ALA A 10 22.16 -26.82 -40.76
N GLY A 11 21.09 -27.60 -40.92
CA GLY A 11 19.76 -27.03 -41.05
C GLY A 11 19.46 -26.24 -39.79
N THR A 12 19.29 -24.93 -39.94
CA THR A 12 18.82 -24.04 -38.89
C THR A 12 17.39 -24.43 -38.52
N LEU A 13 17.26 -25.20 -37.43
CA LEU A 13 16.02 -25.25 -36.67
C LEU A 13 15.91 -23.97 -35.82
N PRO A 14 14.71 -23.42 -35.62
CA PRO A 14 14.52 -22.12 -35.02
C PRO A 14 15.04 -22.09 -33.58
N VAL A 15 15.82 -21.06 -33.28
CA VAL A 15 16.17 -20.67 -31.91
C VAL A 15 14.86 -20.43 -31.17
N VAL A 16 14.63 -21.17 -30.08
CA VAL A 16 13.51 -20.93 -29.18
C VAL A 16 13.82 -19.65 -28.41
N ASP A 17 13.06 -18.61 -28.70
CA ASP A 17 13.12 -17.35 -27.98
C ASP A 17 12.41 -17.50 -26.64
N THR A 18 13.12 -17.95 -25.61
CA THR A 18 12.63 -17.92 -24.22
C THR A 18 12.49 -16.48 -23.71
N ASP A 19 12.99 -15.47 -24.44
CA ASP A 19 12.93 -14.07 -24.05
C ASP A 19 11.53 -13.45 -24.31
N ALA A 20 10.56 -14.24 -24.78
CA ALA A 20 9.20 -13.80 -25.12
C ALA A 20 8.12 -14.05 -24.04
N ILE A 21 8.41 -14.82 -22.97
CA ILE A 21 7.45 -15.05 -21.88
C ILE A 21 7.80 -14.10 -20.73
N PRO A 22 6.88 -13.18 -20.35
CA PRO A 22 7.18 -12.24 -19.27
C PRO A 22 7.43 -12.97 -17.94
N THR A 23 8.50 -12.61 -17.25
CA THR A 23 8.93 -13.26 -16.00
C THR A 23 9.72 -12.28 -15.12
N MET A 24 9.76 -12.56 -13.82
CA MET A 24 10.60 -11.85 -12.85
C MET A 24 11.98 -12.50 -12.69
N LEU A 25 12.15 -13.72 -13.18
CA LEU A 25 13.42 -14.44 -13.11
C LEU A 25 14.44 -13.86 -14.08
N VAL A 26 15.66 -13.67 -13.62
CA VAL A 26 16.76 -13.24 -14.50
C VAL A 26 17.23 -14.41 -15.35
N ARG A 27 17.92 -14.09 -16.46
CA ARG A 27 18.44 -15.09 -17.40
C ARG A 27 19.23 -16.22 -16.73
N ARG A 28 20.04 -15.88 -15.73
CA ARG A 28 20.85 -16.85 -14.97
C ARG A 28 20.00 -17.88 -14.21
N GLU A 29 18.88 -17.45 -13.63
CA GLU A 29 17.94 -18.35 -12.94
C GLU A 29 17.24 -19.27 -13.95
N LEU A 30 16.77 -18.72 -15.08
CA LEU A 30 16.13 -19.50 -16.15
C LEU A 30 17.07 -20.57 -16.73
N ASP A 31 18.32 -20.20 -17.03
CA ASP A 31 19.32 -21.14 -17.56
C ASP A 31 19.68 -22.22 -16.53
N TYR A 32 19.65 -21.88 -15.23
CA TYR A 32 19.89 -22.83 -14.15
C TYR A 32 18.72 -23.80 -13.97
N LEU A 33 17.47 -23.31 -13.94
CA LEU A 33 16.28 -24.16 -13.90
C LEU A 33 16.22 -25.08 -15.11
N THR A 34 16.58 -24.58 -16.30
CA THR A 34 16.70 -25.40 -17.52
C THR A 34 17.71 -26.53 -17.33
N ARG A 35 18.86 -26.27 -16.70
CA ARG A 35 19.88 -27.28 -16.45
C ARG A 35 19.42 -28.32 -15.42
N LEU A 36 18.88 -27.88 -14.28
CA LEU A 36 18.36 -28.79 -13.26
C LEU A 36 17.28 -29.72 -13.83
N ALA A 37 16.37 -29.18 -14.63
CA ALA A 37 15.32 -29.95 -15.27
C ALA A 37 15.86 -30.88 -16.35
N GLN A 38 16.93 -30.51 -17.06
CA GLN A 38 17.62 -31.38 -18.01
C GLN A 38 18.31 -32.56 -17.34
N ASP A 39 18.78 -32.39 -16.10
CA ASP A 39 19.45 -33.42 -15.32
C ASP A 39 18.45 -34.35 -14.60
N CYS A 40 17.15 -34.06 -14.64
CA CYS A 40 16.11 -34.93 -14.09
C CYS A 40 16.07 -36.27 -14.83
N THR A 41 16.00 -37.34 -14.06
CA THR A 41 16.02 -38.74 -14.51
C THR A 41 14.62 -39.32 -14.71
N GLY A 42 13.58 -38.64 -14.21
CA GLY A 42 12.20 -39.11 -14.22
C GLY A 42 11.87 -40.05 -13.06
N CYS A 43 12.66 -40.01 -11.97
CA CYS A 43 12.45 -40.82 -10.77
C CYS A 43 11.38 -40.25 -9.84
N GLY A 44 10.90 -39.03 -10.10
CA GLY A 44 9.80 -38.38 -9.39
C GLY A 44 9.14 -37.28 -10.22
N ARG A 45 8.20 -36.56 -9.59
CA ARG A 45 7.53 -35.40 -10.20
C ARG A 45 8.48 -34.19 -10.24
N VAL A 46 8.31 -33.38 -11.28
CA VAL A 46 8.79 -31.99 -11.30
C VAL A 46 7.61 -31.12 -10.89
N VAL A 47 7.78 -30.36 -9.81
CA VAL A 47 6.75 -29.52 -9.19
C VAL A 47 7.25 -28.09 -9.12
N GLU A 48 6.41 -27.18 -9.61
CA GLU A 48 6.61 -25.74 -9.56
C GLU A 48 5.50 -25.12 -8.73
N LEU A 49 5.90 -24.31 -7.74
CA LEU A 49 5.00 -23.56 -6.88
C LEU A 49 5.23 -22.06 -7.12
N GLY A 50 4.31 -21.41 -7.81
CA GLY A 50 4.39 -20.00 -8.24
C GLY A 50 4.89 -19.89 -9.66
N CYS A 51 4.00 -20.08 -10.65
CA CYS A 51 4.39 -20.09 -12.05
C CYS A 51 4.23 -18.72 -12.73
N PHE A 52 3.43 -17.82 -12.16
CA PHE A 52 3.12 -16.51 -12.72
C PHE A 52 2.69 -16.64 -14.21
N LEU A 53 3.34 -15.90 -15.12
CA LEU A 53 3.08 -15.96 -16.57
C LEU A 53 3.82 -17.10 -17.31
N GLY A 54 4.57 -17.94 -16.59
CA GLY A 54 5.11 -19.20 -17.08
C GLY A 54 6.57 -19.20 -17.51
N GLY A 55 7.37 -18.20 -17.09
CA GLY A 55 8.80 -18.14 -17.41
C GLY A 55 9.61 -19.31 -16.83
N SER A 56 9.41 -19.60 -15.54
CA SER A 56 9.98 -20.78 -14.87
C SER A 56 9.46 -22.08 -15.47
N SER A 57 8.17 -22.17 -15.76
CA SER A 57 7.56 -23.35 -16.39
C SER A 57 8.24 -23.65 -17.73
N ALA A 58 8.44 -22.62 -18.55
CA ALA A 58 9.11 -22.71 -19.83
C ALA A 58 10.57 -23.15 -19.71
N ALA A 59 11.30 -22.68 -18.70
CA ALA A 59 12.67 -23.10 -18.43
C ALA A 59 12.73 -24.59 -18.05
N LEU A 60 11.88 -25.02 -17.11
CA LEU A 60 11.78 -26.42 -16.67
C LEU A 60 11.45 -27.35 -17.84
N LEU A 61 10.41 -27.03 -18.62
CA LEU A 61 9.98 -27.81 -19.77
C LEU A 61 11.06 -27.87 -20.86
N THR A 62 11.75 -26.76 -21.11
CA THR A 62 12.87 -26.73 -22.06
C THR A 62 14.01 -27.65 -21.61
N GLY A 63 14.30 -27.70 -20.31
CA GLY A 63 15.28 -28.62 -19.75
C GLY A 63 14.88 -30.08 -19.94
N LEU A 64 13.64 -30.41 -19.57
CA LEU A 64 13.07 -31.76 -19.71
C LEU A 64 13.06 -32.22 -21.17
N ASP A 65 12.68 -31.36 -22.11
CA ASP A 65 12.73 -31.68 -23.54
C ASP A 65 14.17 -31.94 -24.02
N ARG A 66 15.15 -31.21 -23.49
CA ARG A 66 16.58 -31.39 -23.79
C ARG A 66 17.18 -32.66 -23.18
N SER A 67 16.61 -33.16 -22.08
CA SER A 67 17.06 -34.44 -21.48
C SER A 67 16.91 -35.60 -22.47
N GLY A 68 15.95 -35.51 -23.41
CA GLY A 68 15.59 -36.57 -24.34
C GLY A 68 14.93 -37.79 -23.67
N SER A 69 14.74 -37.75 -22.34
CA SER A 69 14.10 -38.81 -21.57
C SER A 69 12.59 -38.58 -21.49
N PRO A 70 11.76 -39.64 -21.50
CA PRO A 70 10.35 -39.50 -21.20
C PRO A 70 10.15 -38.95 -19.79
N TYR A 71 9.34 -37.90 -19.65
CA TYR A 71 8.98 -37.30 -18.37
C TYR A 71 7.46 -37.19 -18.23
N GLN A 72 6.99 -37.22 -16.99
CA GLN A 72 5.58 -36.94 -16.68
C GLN A 72 5.31 -35.43 -16.80
N PRO A 73 4.09 -35.00 -17.17
CA PRO A 73 3.74 -33.58 -17.14
C PRO A 73 4.14 -32.91 -15.81
N ILE A 74 4.73 -31.72 -15.88
CA ILE A 74 5.08 -30.98 -14.66
C ILE A 74 3.81 -30.55 -13.92
N LEU A 75 3.86 -30.47 -12.60
CA LEU A 75 2.78 -29.90 -11.80
C LEU A 75 3.10 -28.43 -11.56
N SER A 76 2.23 -27.52 -12.02
CA SER A 76 2.44 -26.08 -11.91
C SER A 76 1.31 -25.46 -11.09
N TYR A 77 1.66 -24.88 -9.94
CA TYR A 77 0.73 -24.29 -8.98
C TYR A 77 0.80 -22.77 -9.02
N ASP A 78 -0.36 -22.12 -9.02
CA ASP A 78 -0.50 -20.67 -8.82
C ASP A 78 -1.94 -20.32 -8.43
N ALA A 79 -2.15 -19.18 -7.78
CA ALA A 79 -3.50 -18.67 -7.53
C ALA A 79 -4.17 -18.13 -8.80
N PHE A 80 -3.38 -17.74 -9.81
CA PHE A 80 -3.81 -17.09 -11.05
C PHE A 80 -4.69 -15.86 -10.86
N GLU A 81 -4.51 -15.20 -9.71
CA GLU A 81 -5.24 -14.01 -9.31
C GLU A 81 -4.24 -13.02 -8.74
N ILE A 82 -4.19 -11.83 -9.34
CA ILE A 82 -3.45 -10.71 -8.78
C ILE A 82 -4.25 -10.19 -7.58
N PRO A 83 -3.67 -10.16 -6.36
CA PRO A 83 -4.35 -9.57 -5.23
C PRO A 83 -4.79 -8.15 -5.56
N MET A 84 -6.05 -7.81 -5.27
CA MET A 84 -6.50 -6.42 -5.26
C MET A 84 -5.66 -5.66 -4.24
N LYS A 85 -4.70 -4.89 -4.73
CA LYS A 85 -3.90 -3.96 -3.94
C LYS A 85 -4.11 -2.57 -4.54
N ASN A 86 -4.53 -1.62 -3.70
CA ASN A 86 -4.54 -0.20 -4.05
C ASN A 86 -3.13 0.36 -3.85
N ASP A 87 -2.18 -0.13 -4.66
CA ASP A 87 -0.78 0.28 -4.66
C ASP A 87 -0.40 0.57 -6.12
N GLU A 88 -0.21 1.85 -6.46
CA GLU A 88 0.10 2.27 -7.84
C GLU A 88 1.47 1.79 -8.32
N ARG A 89 2.44 1.62 -7.42
CA ARG A 89 3.74 1.01 -7.77
C ARG A 89 3.55 -0.45 -8.13
N PHE A 90 2.73 -1.16 -7.36
CA PHE A 90 2.34 -2.53 -7.68
C PHE A 90 1.55 -2.59 -9.00
N ALA A 91 0.62 -1.67 -9.26
CA ALA A 91 -0.15 -1.61 -10.49
C ALA A 91 0.72 -1.29 -11.73
N LEU A 92 1.62 -0.32 -11.64
CA LEU A 92 2.59 0.01 -12.70
C LEU A 92 3.55 -1.14 -12.96
N TRP A 93 4.05 -1.74 -11.88
CA TRP A 93 4.91 -2.91 -11.94
C TRP A 93 4.19 -4.13 -12.55
N LEU A 94 2.90 -4.33 -12.28
CA LEU A 94 2.09 -5.34 -12.97
C LEU A 94 1.85 -4.99 -14.44
N GLY A 95 1.67 -3.71 -14.75
CA GLY A 95 1.44 -3.19 -16.09
C GLY A 95 2.56 -3.54 -17.07
N GLN A 96 3.82 -3.64 -16.61
CA GLN A 96 4.94 -4.08 -17.46
C GLN A 96 4.80 -5.53 -17.95
N TYR A 97 4.04 -6.34 -17.22
CA TYR A 97 3.68 -7.72 -17.57
C TYR A 97 2.32 -7.79 -18.28
N GLY A 98 1.71 -6.63 -18.53
CA GLY A 98 0.38 -6.47 -19.08
C GLY A 98 -0.69 -6.98 -18.12
N LEU A 99 -0.51 -6.87 -16.80
CA LEU A 99 -1.44 -7.32 -15.76
C LEU A 99 -2.02 -6.13 -14.99
N GLU A 100 -3.22 -6.32 -14.41
CA GLU A 100 -3.89 -5.32 -13.58
C GLU A 100 -4.21 -5.86 -12.17
N PRO A 101 -4.28 -5.01 -11.12
CA PRO A 101 -4.75 -5.41 -9.80
C PRO A 101 -6.14 -6.07 -9.86
N GLY A 102 -6.30 -7.20 -9.16
CA GLY A 102 -7.55 -7.99 -9.20
C GLY A 102 -7.75 -8.83 -10.45
N GLU A 103 -6.84 -8.73 -11.44
CA GLU A 103 -6.98 -9.50 -12.66
C GLU A 103 -6.74 -11.00 -12.40
N ARG A 104 -7.60 -11.84 -13.00
CA ARG A 104 -7.32 -13.26 -13.17
C ARG A 104 -6.52 -13.49 -14.45
N PHE A 105 -5.32 -14.02 -14.32
CA PHE A 105 -4.35 -14.08 -15.43
C PHE A 105 -4.12 -15.48 -16.00
N ARG A 106 -4.91 -16.48 -15.57
CA ARG A 106 -4.77 -17.87 -16.03
C ARG A 106 -4.74 -18.01 -17.55
N SER A 107 -5.62 -17.29 -18.24
CA SER A 107 -5.70 -17.31 -19.71
C SER A 107 -4.41 -16.81 -20.39
N LYS A 108 -3.70 -15.87 -19.76
CA LYS A 108 -2.41 -15.36 -20.27
C LYS A 108 -1.31 -16.40 -20.09
N PHE A 109 -1.24 -17.04 -18.92
CA PHE A 109 -0.35 -18.17 -18.67
C PHE A 109 -0.58 -19.30 -19.69
N ASP A 110 -1.83 -19.78 -19.85
CA ASP A 110 -2.17 -20.86 -20.77
C ASP A 110 -1.77 -20.52 -22.23
N ARG A 111 -1.90 -19.25 -22.62
CA ARG A 111 -1.44 -18.77 -23.93
C ARG A 111 0.07 -18.87 -24.07
N PHE A 112 0.83 -18.41 -23.09
CA PHE A 112 2.30 -18.42 -23.11
C PHE A 112 2.88 -19.85 -23.11
N ILE A 113 2.27 -20.77 -22.36
CA ILE A 113 2.72 -22.17 -22.26
C ILE A 113 2.05 -23.10 -23.28
N SER A 114 1.21 -22.58 -24.19
CA SER A 114 0.35 -23.37 -25.10
C SER A 114 1.05 -24.49 -25.86
N ARG A 115 2.33 -24.30 -26.24
CA ARG A 115 3.15 -25.33 -26.91
C ARG A 115 3.42 -26.60 -26.08
N TRP A 116 3.26 -26.49 -24.77
CA TRP A 116 3.45 -27.57 -23.78
C TRP A 116 2.17 -27.85 -23.00
N SER A 117 1.00 -27.48 -23.54
CA SER A 117 -0.28 -27.66 -22.84
C SER A 117 -0.57 -29.12 -22.44
N ASP A 118 -0.03 -30.11 -23.17
CA ASP A 118 -0.10 -31.54 -22.82
C ASP A 118 1.00 -32.01 -21.83
N LYS A 119 1.96 -31.13 -21.51
CA LYS A 119 3.10 -31.36 -20.62
C LYS A 119 3.01 -30.61 -19.29
N VAL A 120 1.94 -29.85 -19.08
CA VAL A 120 1.70 -29.12 -17.81
C VAL A 120 0.35 -29.53 -17.26
N VAL A 121 0.34 -29.92 -16.00
CA VAL A 121 -0.88 -30.07 -15.21
C VAL A 121 -0.95 -28.89 -14.25
N VAL A 122 -1.91 -28.00 -14.51
CA VAL A 122 -2.05 -26.77 -13.74
C VAL A 122 -2.95 -26.99 -12.52
N ARG A 123 -2.56 -26.43 -11.39
CA ARG A 123 -3.28 -26.46 -10.11
C ARG A 123 -3.51 -25.03 -9.66
N GLU A 124 -4.77 -24.60 -9.80
CA GLU A 124 -5.18 -23.24 -9.48
C GLU A 124 -5.67 -23.15 -8.04
N GLY A 125 -5.02 -22.31 -7.23
CA GLY A 125 -5.41 -22.09 -5.84
C GLY A 125 -4.30 -21.52 -4.97
N TRP A 126 -4.70 -21.01 -3.81
CA TRP A 126 -3.79 -20.52 -2.78
C TRP A 126 -3.28 -21.67 -1.91
N VAL A 127 -2.00 -21.64 -1.55
CA VAL A 127 -1.48 -22.44 -0.43
C VAL A 127 -1.81 -21.70 0.88
N PRO A 128 -2.56 -22.31 1.82
CA PRO A 128 -2.89 -21.65 3.08
C PRO A 128 -1.69 -21.65 4.04
N ASP A 129 -1.60 -20.64 4.91
CA ASP A 129 -0.52 -20.49 5.90
C ASP A 129 -0.45 -21.64 6.92
N SER A 130 -1.58 -22.28 7.21
CA SER A 130 -1.71 -23.25 8.30
C SER A 130 -2.26 -24.59 7.84
N ALA A 131 -1.87 -25.03 6.64
CA ALA A 131 -2.32 -26.31 6.07
C ALA A 131 -2.03 -27.49 7.03
N ARG A 132 -3.07 -28.28 7.34
CA ARG A 132 -2.95 -29.46 8.21
C ARG A 132 -3.89 -30.59 7.77
N GLY A 133 -3.55 -31.81 8.17
CA GLY A 133 -4.40 -32.98 7.99
C GLY A 133 -4.75 -33.22 6.51
N GLU A 134 -6.05 -33.32 6.21
CA GLU A 134 -6.56 -33.59 4.86
C GLU A 134 -6.17 -32.49 3.86
N GLN A 135 -6.00 -31.23 4.30
CA GLN A 135 -5.57 -30.13 3.41
C GLN A 135 -4.18 -30.37 2.81
N LEU A 136 -3.29 -31.07 3.52
CA LEU A 136 -1.96 -31.40 2.98
C LEU A 136 -2.07 -32.41 1.83
N GLN A 137 -3.03 -33.33 1.90
CA GLN A 137 -3.31 -34.29 0.83
C GLN A 137 -4.00 -33.62 -0.35
N GLU A 138 -4.87 -32.64 -0.09
CA GLU A 138 -5.52 -31.85 -1.15
C GLU A 138 -4.53 -30.96 -1.91
N LEU A 139 -3.52 -30.43 -1.21
CA LEU A 139 -2.46 -29.62 -1.82
C LEU A 139 -1.55 -30.43 -2.75
N TYR A 140 -1.33 -31.71 -2.44
CA TYR A 140 -0.52 -32.61 -3.28
C TYR A 140 -1.17 -33.99 -3.40
N PRO A 141 -2.24 -34.13 -4.20
CA PRO A 141 -3.04 -35.35 -4.26
C PRO A 141 -2.29 -36.53 -4.89
N GLU A 142 -1.25 -36.26 -5.69
CA GLU A 142 -0.43 -37.30 -6.31
C GLU A 142 0.26 -38.15 -5.25
N GLN A 143 0.69 -37.55 -4.13
CA GLN A 143 1.43 -38.23 -3.06
C GLN A 143 2.68 -39.01 -3.58
N GLU A 144 3.15 -38.68 -4.78
CA GLU A 144 4.30 -39.30 -5.46
C GLU A 144 5.62 -38.65 -5.01
N PRO A 145 6.77 -39.32 -5.10
CA PRO A 145 8.06 -38.69 -4.88
C PRO A 145 8.27 -37.47 -5.78
N ILE A 146 8.87 -36.41 -5.25
CA ILE A 146 9.22 -35.19 -6.01
C ILE A 146 10.72 -35.22 -6.28
N GLU A 147 11.12 -35.18 -7.55
CA GLU A 147 12.53 -35.15 -7.98
C GLU A 147 13.07 -33.71 -8.00
N LEU A 148 12.26 -32.76 -8.45
CA LEU A 148 12.59 -31.34 -8.47
C LEU A 148 11.40 -30.52 -7.97
N LEU A 149 11.62 -29.74 -6.92
CA LEU A 149 10.65 -28.82 -6.33
C LEU A 149 11.16 -27.38 -6.47
N PHE A 150 10.52 -26.56 -7.27
CA PHE A 150 10.77 -25.12 -7.36
C PHE A 150 9.72 -24.34 -6.54
N CYS A 151 10.16 -23.50 -5.60
CA CYS A 151 9.31 -22.77 -4.68
C CYS A 151 9.52 -21.25 -4.76
N ASP A 152 8.48 -20.54 -5.24
CA ASP A 152 8.38 -19.07 -5.36
C ASP A 152 7.05 -18.54 -4.79
N ILE A 153 6.40 -19.30 -3.90
CA ILE A 153 5.16 -18.88 -3.22
C ILE A 153 5.34 -18.64 -1.73
N ALA A 154 6.55 -18.87 -1.19
CA ALA A 154 6.87 -18.82 0.23
C ALA A 154 6.95 -17.39 0.79
N LYS A 155 5.95 -16.56 0.49
CA LYS A 155 5.88 -15.13 0.85
C LYS A 155 5.46 -14.87 2.30
N THR A 156 5.21 -15.92 3.08
CA THR A 156 4.96 -15.87 4.53
C THR A 156 5.57 -17.10 5.22
N TRP A 157 5.83 -16.98 6.52
CA TRP A 157 6.36 -18.08 7.35
C TRP A 157 5.45 -19.31 7.30
N GLY A 158 4.13 -19.11 7.45
CA GLY A 158 3.14 -20.16 7.41
C GLY A 158 3.06 -20.88 6.06
N VAL A 159 3.02 -20.13 4.95
CA VAL A 159 3.01 -20.73 3.60
C VAL A 159 4.26 -21.57 3.40
N HIS A 160 5.45 -21.12 3.81
CA HIS A 160 6.67 -21.92 3.65
C HIS A 160 6.59 -23.24 4.44
N LEU A 161 6.09 -23.21 5.68
CA LEU A 161 5.84 -24.44 6.46
C LEU A 161 4.81 -25.35 5.80
N SER A 162 3.74 -24.80 5.25
CA SER A 162 2.72 -25.57 4.54
C SER A 162 3.28 -26.21 3.27
N VAL A 163 4.17 -25.51 2.55
CA VAL A 163 4.92 -26.07 1.41
C VAL A 163 5.81 -27.23 1.86
N LEU A 164 6.60 -27.06 2.93
CA LEU A 164 7.49 -28.11 3.45
C LEU A 164 6.69 -29.33 3.94
N ARG A 165 5.51 -29.14 4.54
CA ARG A 165 4.63 -30.22 5.00
C ARG A 165 3.92 -30.95 3.86
N ALA A 166 3.43 -30.23 2.85
CA ALA A 166 2.66 -30.80 1.76
C ALA A 166 3.54 -31.39 0.65
N PHE A 167 4.62 -30.70 0.28
CA PHE A 167 5.49 -31.08 -0.84
C PHE A 167 6.85 -31.56 -0.35
N GLY A 168 7.43 -30.90 0.65
CA GLY A 168 8.76 -31.23 1.15
C GLY A 168 8.87 -32.66 1.71
N THR A 169 7.80 -33.20 2.29
CA THR A 169 7.67 -34.61 2.74
C THR A 169 7.88 -35.64 1.64
N HIS A 170 7.68 -35.24 0.38
CA HIS A 170 7.84 -36.11 -0.79
C HIS A 170 9.21 -35.98 -1.46
N LEU A 171 10.10 -35.11 -0.94
CA LEU A 171 11.51 -35.08 -1.33
C LEU A 171 12.21 -36.35 -0.81
N ARG A 172 12.99 -36.97 -1.68
CA ARG A 172 13.76 -38.20 -1.39
C ARG A 172 15.25 -37.90 -1.53
N ALA A 173 16.07 -38.87 -1.13
CA ALA A 173 17.50 -38.80 -1.36
C ALA A 173 17.79 -38.56 -2.86
N GLY A 174 18.51 -37.49 -3.18
CA GLY A 174 18.80 -37.05 -4.54
C GLY A 174 17.83 -36.02 -5.13
N SER A 175 16.67 -35.76 -4.49
CA SER A 175 15.75 -34.71 -4.92
C SER A 175 16.37 -33.32 -4.77
N THR A 176 15.97 -32.40 -5.64
CA THR A 176 16.41 -31.00 -5.58
C THR A 176 15.26 -30.10 -5.14
N LEU A 177 15.50 -29.26 -4.13
CA LEU A 177 14.62 -28.17 -3.71
C LEU A 177 15.25 -26.84 -4.12
N VAL A 178 14.50 -25.99 -4.82
CA VAL A 178 14.93 -24.64 -5.21
C VAL A 178 14.05 -23.62 -4.49
N GLN A 179 14.68 -22.68 -3.79
CA GLN A 179 14.03 -21.54 -3.11
C GLN A 179 14.37 -20.27 -3.88
N GLN A 180 13.39 -19.63 -4.53
CA GLN A 180 13.63 -18.47 -5.39
C GLN A 180 13.94 -17.20 -4.60
N ASP A 181 13.25 -16.97 -3.47
CA ASP A 181 13.44 -15.81 -2.59
C ASP A 181 14.47 -16.06 -1.47
N PHE A 182 15.39 -17.01 -1.62
CA PHE A 182 16.27 -17.42 -0.52
C PHE A 182 17.09 -16.25 0.09
N PHE A 183 17.57 -15.34 -0.76
CA PHE A 183 18.27 -14.12 -0.34
C PHE A 183 17.38 -12.87 -0.32
N ASP A 184 16.06 -13.00 -0.52
CA ASP A 184 15.14 -11.86 -0.40
C ASP A 184 14.91 -11.53 1.07
N LEU A 185 15.25 -10.31 1.44
CA LEU A 185 15.21 -9.85 2.83
C LEU A 185 13.79 -9.91 3.42
N GLN A 186 12.74 -9.88 2.59
CA GLN A 186 11.36 -9.99 3.02
C GLN A 186 10.95 -11.40 3.48
N THR A 187 11.76 -12.42 3.17
CA THR A 187 11.44 -13.82 3.47
C THR A 187 12.44 -14.46 4.44
N PRO A 188 12.69 -13.90 5.64
CA PRO A 188 13.72 -14.39 6.57
C PRO A 188 13.46 -15.81 7.09
N TRP A 189 12.21 -16.29 7.03
CA TRP A 189 11.85 -17.67 7.39
C TRP A 189 12.49 -18.72 6.46
N ILE A 190 12.75 -18.39 5.19
CA ILE A 190 13.34 -19.34 4.24
C ILE A 190 14.74 -19.77 4.69
N PRO A 191 15.72 -18.85 4.89
CA PRO A 191 17.05 -19.24 5.34
C PRO A 191 17.07 -19.83 6.76
N ILE A 192 16.14 -19.45 7.64
CA ILE A 192 15.97 -20.08 8.95
C ILE A 192 15.60 -21.56 8.80
N HIS A 193 14.56 -21.88 8.02
CA HIS A 193 14.16 -23.27 7.82
C HIS A 193 15.22 -24.09 7.10
N MET A 194 15.90 -23.52 6.10
CA MET A 194 16.98 -24.24 5.41
C MET A 194 18.16 -24.50 6.35
N TRP A 195 18.46 -23.59 7.27
CA TRP A 195 19.42 -23.86 8.34
C TRP A 195 18.93 -24.94 9.30
N GLN A 196 17.66 -24.92 9.76
CA GLN A 196 17.11 -25.98 10.62
C GLN A 196 17.12 -27.36 9.93
N LEU A 197 16.97 -27.40 8.61
CA LEU A 197 17.00 -28.61 7.78
C LEU A 197 18.38 -28.98 7.25
N ARG A 198 19.46 -28.27 7.63
CA ARG A 198 20.83 -28.44 7.08
C ARG A 198 21.42 -29.85 7.17
N GLU A 199 20.88 -30.70 8.04
CA GLU A 199 21.30 -32.10 8.16
C GLU A 199 20.76 -32.97 7.02
N VAL A 200 19.62 -32.59 6.44
CA VAL A 200 18.90 -33.36 5.41
C VAL A 200 18.77 -32.61 4.07
N LEU A 201 18.92 -31.29 4.06
CA LEU A 201 18.97 -30.44 2.88
C LEU A 201 20.35 -29.78 2.81
N ARG A 202 21.19 -30.23 1.87
CA ARG A 202 22.53 -29.68 1.67
C ARG A 202 22.50 -28.65 0.54
N PRO A 203 23.07 -27.45 0.73
CA PRO A 203 23.17 -26.47 -0.35
C PRO A 203 23.85 -27.08 -1.58
N LEU A 204 23.19 -26.96 -2.73
CA LEU A 204 23.70 -27.44 -4.02
C LEU A 204 24.34 -26.29 -4.79
N GLU A 205 23.60 -25.19 -4.98
CA GLU A 205 24.07 -23.97 -5.62
C GLU A 205 23.40 -22.75 -4.98
N ALA A 206 24.20 -21.78 -4.54
CA ALA A 206 23.74 -20.44 -4.21
C ALA A 206 23.95 -19.55 -5.44
N LEU A 207 22.88 -19.16 -6.13
CA LEU A 207 22.97 -18.42 -7.39
C LEU A 207 23.22 -16.93 -7.15
N HIS A 208 24.22 -16.60 -6.32
CA HIS A 208 24.61 -15.23 -6.09
C HIS A 208 25.08 -14.60 -7.41
N PRO A 209 24.51 -13.48 -7.85
CA PRO A 209 23.82 -12.51 -7.00
C PRO A 209 22.29 -12.54 -6.97
N THR A 210 21.64 -13.50 -7.61
CA THR A 210 20.18 -13.67 -7.66
C THR A 210 19.61 -14.13 -6.31
N PRO A 211 18.30 -13.99 -6.06
CA PRO A 211 17.72 -14.42 -4.79
C PRO A 211 17.65 -15.95 -4.64
N THR A 212 17.94 -16.72 -5.70
CA THR A 212 17.74 -18.17 -5.72
C THR A 212 18.87 -18.96 -5.02
N CYS A 213 18.48 -19.95 -4.20
CA CYS A 213 19.37 -21.00 -3.73
C CYS A 213 18.70 -22.39 -3.86
N SER A 214 19.50 -23.40 -4.19
CA SER A 214 19.04 -24.78 -4.33
C SER A 214 19.71 -25.71 -3.32
N PHE A 215 19.03 -26.82 -3.03
CA PHE A 215 19.40 -27.80 -2.02
C PHE A 215 19.19 -29.21 -2.55
N THR A 216 20.18 -30.07 -2.34
CA THR A 216 20.02 -31.51 -2.52
C THR A 216 19.47 -32.11 -1.23
N CYS A 217 18.41 -32.91 -1.36
CA CYS A 217 17.84 -33.67 -0.28
C CYS A 217 18.64 -34.97 -0.08
N GLU A 218 19.22 -35.14 1.11
CA GLU A 218 19.99 -36.33 1.49
C GLU A 218 19.07 -37.43 2.06
N SER A 219 18.00 -37.03 2.73
CA SER A 219 17.00 -37.93 3.33
C SER A 219 15.70 -37.20 3.64
N SER A 220 14.64 -37.94 3.99
CA SER A 220 13.32 -37.37 4.28
C SER A 220 13.38 -36.28 5.35
N ILE A 221 12.71 -35.15 5.11
CA ILE A 221 12.59 -34.05 6.06
C ILE A 221 11.52 -34.29 7.14
N GLU A 222 10.69 -35.32 6.97
CA GLU A 222 9.45 -35.54 7.74
C GLU A 222 9.65 -35.53 9.25
N ALA A 223 10.74 -36.14 9.74
CA ALA A 223 11.06 -36.20 11.16
C ALA A 223 11.40 -34.83 11.77
N LEU A 224 11.87 -33.88 10.96
CA LEU A 224 12.27 -32.55 11.39
C LEU A 224 11.13 -31.53 11.27
N LEU A 225 10.08 -31.80 10.48
CA LEU A 225 8.97 -30.88 10.28
C LEU A 225 8.29 -30.41 11.58
N PRO A 226 8.08 -31.25 12.61
CA PRO A 226 7.51 -30.80 13.88
C PRO A 226 8.43 -29.90 14.69
N THR A 227 9.73 -29.84 14.36
CA THR A 227 10.75 -29.06 15.07
C THR A 227 11.07 -27.72 14.40
N LEU A 228 10.56 -27.52 13.17
CA LEU A 228 10.73 -26.25 12.47
C LEU A 228 10.02 -25.14 13.23
N TRP A 229 10.68 -23.99 13.29
CA TRP A 229 10.12 -22.83 13.97
C TRP A 229 8.98 -22.25 13.15
N ASP A 230 8.00 -21.65 13.82
CA ASP A 230 6.94 -20.87 13.22
C ASP A 230 6.87 -19.49 13.85
N GLU A 231 5.90 -18.67 13.47
CA GLU A 231 5.68 -17.34 14.02
C GLU A 231 5.47 -17.29 15.55
N THR A 232 5.26 -18.44 16.20
CA THR A 232 5.05 -18.54 17.65
C THR A 232 6.33 -18.81 18.45
N VAL A 233 7.46 -19.10 17.78
CA VAL A 233 8.74 -19.31 18.47
C VAL A 233 9.14 -18.03 19.21
N ASP A 234 9.75 -18.21 20.38
CA ASP A 234 10.32 -17.08 21.12
C ASP A 234 11.33 -16.33 20.24
N PRO A 235 11.12 -15.02 19.98
CA PRO A 235 12.05 -14.20 19.22
C PRO A 235 13.49 -14.29 19.73
N GLY A 236 13.66 -14.35 21.06
CA GLY A 236 14.96 -14.49 21.73
C GLY A 236 15.77 -15.70 21.24
N THR A 237 15.07 -16.80 20.95
CA THR A 237 15.67 -18.04 20.46
C THR A 237 16.19 -17.91 19.04
N ILE A 238 15.43 -17.26 18.14
CA ILE A 238 15.89 -17.04 16.75
C ILE A 238 17.10 -16.11 16.75
N GLU A 239 17.07 -15.06 17.56
CA GLU A 239 18.16 -14.09 17.62
C GLU A 239 19.49 -14.73 18.04
N GLN A 240 19.45 -15.62 19.04
CA GLN A 240 20.63 -16.39 19.46
C GLN A 240 21.14 -17.34 18.37
N ALA A 241 20.28 -17.72 17.42
CA ALA A 241 20.63 -18.61 16.32
C ALA A 241 21.27 -17.88 15.14
N TRP A 242 21.05 -16.57 14.96
CA TRP A 242 21.57 -15.83 13.81
C TRP A 242 23.09 -15.93 13.65
N ASP A 243 23.85 -15.87 14.75
CA ASP A 243 25.31 -16.05 14.70
C ASP A 243 25.70 -17.42 14.11
N SER A 244 24.95 -18.46 14.45
CA SER A 244 25.17 -19.82 13.91
C SER A 244 24.69 -19.97 12.48
N ILE A 245 23.63 -19.25 12.08
CA ILE A 245 23.13 -19.21 10.70
C ILE A 245 24.16 -18.51 9.80
N ILE A 246 24.62 -17.34 10.21
CA ILE A 246 25.62 -16.54 9.48
C ILE A 246 26.94 -17.31 9.38
N ALA A 247 27.41 -17.93 10.46
CA ALA A 247 28.63 -18.73 10.44
C ALA A 247 28.50 -19.93 9.49
N TYR A 248 27.38 -20.65 9.53
CA TYR A 248 27.11 -21.76 8.62
C TYR A 248 27.17 -21.32 7.15
N TRP A 249 26.49 -20.23 6.81
CA TRP A 249 26.49 -19.74 5.42
C TRP A 249 27.81 -19.10 5.01
N THR A 250 28.57 -18.52 5.94
CA THR A 250 29.93 -18.02 5.70
C THR A 250 30.83 -19.13 5.18
N GLU A 251 30.71 -20.36 5.69
CA GLU A 251 31.49 -21.50 5.22
C GLU A 251 31.11 -21.94 3.79
N ILE A 252 29.86 -21.69 3.38
CA ILE A 252 29.31 -22.18 2.11
C ILE A 252 29.50 -21.16 0.98
N ILE A 253 29.12 -19.91 1.23
CA ILE A 253 29.10 -18.85 0.20
C ILE A 253 30.18 -17.78 0.42
N GLY A 254 31.01 -17.93 1.46
CA GLY A 254 32.06 -16.98 1.83
C GLY A 254 31.58 -15.88 2.76
N SER A 255 32.55 -15.24 3.45
CA SER A 255 32.29 -14.20 4.46
C SER A 255 31.53 -13.01 3.92
N ASP A 256 31.81 -12.63 2.68
CA ASP A 256 31.26 -11.42 2.08
C ASP A 256 29.80 -11.66 1.69
N ALA A 257 29.48 -12.73 0.96
CA ALA A 257 28.09 -13.01 0.57
C ALA A 257 27.20 -13.35 1.79
N ALA A 258 27.75 -13.98 2.83
CA ALA A 258 26.99 -14.32 4.03
C ALA A 258 26.57 -13.12 4.89
N GLN A 259 27.11 -11.92 4.64
CA GLN A 259 26.64 -10.73 5.36
C GLN A 259 25.17 -10.38 5.03
N VAL A 260 24.62 -10.86 3.91
CA VAL A 260 23.20 -10.68 3.56
C VAL A 260 22.25 -11.20 4.63
N PHE A 261 22.67 -12.20 5.42
CA PHE A 261 21.88 -12.75 6.53
C PHE A 261 21.74 -11.77 7.70
N HIS A 262 22.63 -10.77 7.82
CA HIS A 262 22.36 -9.65 8.73
C HIS A 262 21.16 -8.82 8.27
N GLY A 263 20.88 -8.72 6.96
CA GLY A 263 19.67 -8.07 6.45
C GLY A 263 18.39 -8.85 6.78
N HIS A 264 18.42 -10.19 6.68
CA HIS A 264 17.29 -11.03 7.10
C HIS A 264 17.04 -10.93 8.62
N ALA A 265 18.11 -10.98 9.41
CA ALA A 265 18.03 -10.84 10.86
C ALA A 265 17.49 -9.46 11.26
N PHE A 266 17.95 -8.41 10.60
CA PHE A 266 17.46 -7.05 10.74
C PHE A 266 15.95 -6.95 10.46
N GLN A 267 15.51 -7.45 9.29
CA GLN A 267 14.11 -7.44 8.92
C GLN A 267 13.24 -8.19 9.92
N LEU A 268 13.69 -9.37 10.36
CA LEU A 268 12.93 -10.17 11.31
C LEU A 268 12.86 -9.51 12.69
N ALA A 269 13.95 -8.88 13.15
CA ALA A 269 13.98 -8.14 14.40
C ALA A 269 12.99 -6.96 14.37
N ILE A 270 12.89 -6.23 13.26
CA ILE A 270 11.84 -5.19 13.08
C ILE A 270 10.45 -5.82 13.12
N MET A 271 10.24 -6.94 12.42
CA MET A 271 8.95 -7.65 12.41
C MET A 271 8.49 -8.15 13.78
N GLN A 272 9.42 -8.28 14.73
CA GLN A 272 9.21 -8.77 16.09
C GLN A 272 9.32 -7.66 17.16
N ASP A 273 9.40 -6.39 16.74
CA ASP A 273 9.52 -5.22 17.61
C ASP A 273 10.78 -5.26 18.51
N ARG A 274 11.88 -5.83 17.98
CA ARG A 274 13.18 -5.99 18.66
C ARG A 274 14.23 -5.03 18.12
N PHE A 275 14.07 -3.76 18.45
CA PHE A 275 14.83 -2.69 17.81
C PHE A 275 16.33 -2.70 18.13
N ASP A 276 16.75 -3.11 19.34
CA ASP A 276 18.17 -3.21 19.69
C ASP A 276 18.91 -4.25 18.81
N ASP A 277 18.27 -5.39 18.59
CA ASP A 277 18.77 -6.44 17.71
C ASP A 277 18.73 -5.99 16.25
N ALA A 278 17.68 -5.27 15.85
CA ALA A 278 17.59 -4.65 14.54
C ALA A 278 18.76 -3.67 14.31
N VAL A 279 19.11 -2.82 15.28
CA VAL A 279 20.26 -1.90 15.16
C VAL A 279 21.56 -2.68 15.03
N ARG A 280 21.74 -3.74 15.83
CA ARG A 280 22.94 -4.60 15.77
C ARG A 280 23.13 -5.20 14.38
N HIS A 281 22.09 -5.85 13.85
CA HIS A 281 22.14 -6.50 12.55
C HIS A 281 22.16 -5.48 11.40
N GLY A 282 21.43 -4.39 11.54
CA GLY A 282 21.44 -3.25 10.63
C GLY A 282 22.86 -2.73 10.41
N ARG A 283 23.60 -2.39 11.47
CA ARG A 283 25.00 -1.91 11.36
C ARG A 283 25.89 -2.83 10.56
N ALA A 284 25.78 -4.13 10.76
CA ALA A 284 26.55 -5.12 10.03
C ALA A 284 26.14 -5.19 8.55
N TYR A 285 24.83 -5.10 8.27
CA TYR A 285 24.30 -5.04 6.92
C TYR A 285 24.72 -3.75 6.18
N GLU A 286 24.64 -2.57 6.79
CA GLU A 286 25.07 -1.28 6.19
C GLU A 286 26.58 -1.24 5.93
N ALA A 287 27.38 -1.78 6.86
CA ALA A 287 28.82 -1.88 6.64
C ALA A 287 29.15 -2.75 5.42
N TRP A 288 28.35 -3.79 5.19
CA TRP A 288 28.49 -4.67 4.04
C TRP A 288 27.93 -4.09 2.75
N SER A 289 26.75 -3.46 2.78
CA SER A 289 26.10 -2.84 1.62
C SER A 289 26.97 -1.77 0.96
N ARG A 290 27.72 -1.03 1.77
CA ARG A 290 28.66 0.00 1.30
C ARG A 290 30.01 -0.55 0.81
N SER A 291 30.22 -1.86 0.89
CA SER A 291 31.44 -2.49 0.40
C SER A 291 31.36 -2.72 -1.11
N ALA A 292 32.52 -2.70 -1.80
CA ALA A 292 32.60 -2.97 -3.25
C ALA A 292 32.08 -4.36 -3.67
N HIS A 293 31.82 -5.26 -2.72
CA HIS A 293 31.24 -6.59 -2.98
C HIS A 293 29.72 -6.51 -3.18
N CYS A 294 29.06 -5.48 -2.67
CA CYS A 294 27.62 -5.28 -2.85
C CYS A 294 27.25 -4.86 -4.28
N GLU A 295 28.12 -4.12 -4.99
CA GLU A 295 27.90 -3.63 -6.37
C GLU A 295 27.63 -4.74 -7.40
N HIS A 296 27.85 -6.00 -7.02
CA HIS A 296 27.61 -7.17 -7.85
C HIS A 296 26.48 -8.07 -7.34
N THR A 297 25.72 -7.65 -6.31
CA THR A 297 24.64 -8.41 -5.66
C THR A 297 23.26 -7.88 -6.12
N TYR A 298 22.34 -8.76 -6.55
CA TYR A 298 21.03 -8.38 -7.07
C TYR A 298 20.11 -8.30 -5.87
N PHE A 299 19.77 -7.06 -5.55
CA PHE A 299 18.67 -6.72 -4.65
C PHE A 299 17.55 -6.15 -5.50
N SER A 300 16.30 -6.32 -5.04
CA SER A 300 15.23 -5.43 -5.50
C SER A 300 15.69 -3.98 -5.21
N PRO A 301 15.93 -3.14 -6.24
CA PRO A 301 16.66 -1.88 -6.08
C PRO A 301 16.01 -0.93 -5.07
N CYS A 302 14.69 -0.99 -4.91
CA CYS A 302 13.95 -0.17 -3.95
C CYS A 302 14.20 -0.51 -2.48
N TRP A 303 14.76 -1.69 -2.18
CA TRP A 303 14.94 -2.17 -0.82
C TRP A 303 16.34 -1.94 -0.27
N HIS A 304 17.35 -1.97 -1.12
CA HIS A 304 18.72 -1.70 -0.71
C HIS A 304 18.87 -0.25 -0.21
N ASP A 305 18.39 0.70 -1.00
CA ASP A 305 18.42 2.12 -0.67
C ASP A 305 17.55 2.45 0.56
N LEU A 306 16.43 1.75 0.70
CA LEU A 306 15.51 1.89 1.83
C LEU A 306 16.11 1.33 3.12
N LEU A 307 16.72 0.15 3.08
CA LEU A 307 17.36 -0.46 4.24
C LEU A 307 18.65 0.28 4.62
N ASP A 308 19.45 0.77 3.66
CA ASP A 308 20.58 1.66 3.95
C ASP A 308 20.13 2.96 4.60
N THR A 309 18.98 3.50 4.19
CA THR A 309 18.37 4.70 4.78
C THR A 309 17.86 4.41 6.20
N ILE A 310 17.19 3.28 6.41
CA ILE A 310 16.68 2.86 7.72
C ILE A 310 17.86 2.58 8.66
N VAL A 311 18.88 1.84 8.22
CA VAL A 311 20.04 1.55 9.05
C VAL A 311 20.82 2.83 9.33
N GLY A 312 21.11 3.67 8.34
CA GLY A 312 21.77 4.96 8.58
C GLY A 312 21.00 5.85 9.57
N SER A 313 19.66 5.74 9.60
CA SER A 313 18.81 6.40 10.58
C SER A 313 18.96 5.75 11.97
N LEU A 314 18.80 4.43 12.09
CA LEU A 314 18.85 3.69 13.35
C LEU A 314 20.23 3.73 14.05
N THR A 315 21.32 3.96 13.31
CA THR A 315 22.69 3.87 13.85
C THR A 315 23.26 5.18 14.38
N GLY A 316 22.54 6.30 14.21
CA GLY A 316 22.89 7.62 14.72
C GLY A 316 22.90 7.72 16.26
N ASN A 317 23.74 8.60 16.80
CA ASN A 317 24.29 8.49 18.17
C ASN A 317 23.52 9.21 19.31
N ASP A 318 22.19 9.34 19.23
CA ASP A 318 21.41 9.84 20.38
C ASP A 318 20.21 8.93 20.69
N ALA A 319 19.94 8.77 21.99
CA ALA A 319 18.96 7.83 22.53
C ALA A 319 17.50 8.28 22.38
N GLU A 320 17.23 9.59 22.30
CA GLU A 320 15.88 10.15 22.12
C GLU A 320 15.40 9.98 20.67
N THR A 321 16.32 9.99 19.70
CA THR A 321 16.01 9.77 18.29
C THR A 321 16.03 8.29 17.89
N HIS A 322 16.42 7.38 18.78
CA HIS A 322 16.45 5.93 18.53
C HIS A 322 15.04 5.33 18.41
N GLU A 323 14.12 5.68 19.31
CA GLU A 323 12.74 5.16 19.29
C GLU A 323 11.87 5.78 18.19
N LEU A 324 12.04 7.07 17.90
CA LEU A 324 11.36 7.74 16.79
C LEU A 324 11.78 7.15 15.44
N ARG A 325 13.05 6.80 15.28
CA ARG A 325 13.59 6.17 14.06
C ARG A 325 13.25 4.69 13.96
N ALA A 326 13.12 3.98 15.09
CA ALA A 326 12.54 2.65 15.16
C ALA A 326 11.07 2.66 14.70
N LEU A 327 10.29 3.69 15.06
CA LEU A 327 8.91 3.88 14.61
C LEU A 327 8.80 4.18 13.10
N ILE A 328 9.74 4.98 12.55
CA ILE A 328 9.84 5.25 11.11
C ILE A 328 10.25 3.97 10.34
N ALA A 329 11.23 3.23 10.86
CA ALA A 329 11.64 1.93 10.33
C ALA A 329 10.49 0.92 10.34
N GLU A 330 9.74 0.87 11.44
CA GLU A 330 8.53 0.06 11.60
C GLU A 330 7.46 0.48 10.59
N SER A 331 7.19 1.77 10.39
CA SER A 331 6.20 2.26 9.42
C SER A 331 6.57 1.94 7.96
N ILE A 332 7.86 1.98 7.64
CA ILE A 332 8.39 1.64 6.31
C ILE A 332 8.31 0.12 6.05
N VAL A 333 8.69 -0.70 7.04
CA VAL A 333 8.68 -2.17 6.94
C VAL A 333 7.27 -2.75 7.07
N ARG A 334 6.43 -2.21 7.96
CA ARG A 334 5.02 -2.60 8.12
C ARG A 334 4.13 -1.99 7.03
N GLY A 335 4.44 -0.80 6.51
CA GLY A 335 3.77 -0.24 5.33
C GLY A 335 4.05 -1.00 4.04
N SER A 336 5.13 -1.79 4.02
CA SER A 336 5.47 -2.70 2.93
C SER A 336 5.13 -4.16 3.21
N ARG A 337 4.74 -4.48 4.45
CA ARG A 337 3.93 -5.66 4.69
C ARG A 337 2.61 -5.42 3.98
N VAL A 338 2.29 -6.35 3.10
CA VAL A 338 0.90 -6.65 2.82
C VAL A 338 0.28 -6.94 4.17
N ASP A 339 -0.42 -5.97 4.76
CA ASP A 339 -1.52 -6.27 5.65
C ASP A 339 -2.54 -7.02 4.79
N ARG A 340 -2.28 -8.33 4.60
CA ARG A 340 -3.37 -9.25 4.46
C ARG A 340 -4.10 -9.16 5.79
N PRO A 341 -5.42 -8.96 5.76
CA PRO A 341 -6.19 -8.90 6.99
C PRO A 341 -5.90 -10.14 7.82
N ARG A 342 -5.72 -9.95 9.14
CA ARG A 342 -5.67 -11.07 10.07
C ARG A 342 -6.88 -11.98 9.81
N PRO A 343 -6.75 -13.32 9.92
CA PRO A 343 -7.87 -14.23 9.71
C PRO A 343 -9.06 -13.80 10.57
N GLY A 344 -10.08 -13.23 9.91
CA GLY A 344 -11.28 -12.73 10.58
C GLY A 344 -11.66 -11.28 10.27
N GLN A 345 -10.78 -10.43 9.74
CA GLN A 345 -11.10 -9.01 9.47
C GLN A 345 -11.39 -8.78 7.98
N ARG A 346 -12.65 -8.92 7.52
CA ARG A 346 -13.00 -8.52 6.14
C ARG A 346 -13.25 -7.01 6.10
N VAL A 347 -12.65 -6.33 5.12
CA VAL A 347 -12.94 -4.92 4.80
C VAL A 347 -14.30 -4.86 4.11
N SER A 348 -15.11 -3.87 4.46
CA SER A 348 -16.47 -3.67 3.92
C SER A 348 -16.46 -3.55 2.39
N TYR A 349 -17.33 -4.34 1.74
CA TYR A 349 -17.52 -4.39 0.28
C TYR A 349 -18.69 -3.53 -0.24
N CYS A 350 -19.35 -2.73 0.60
CA CYS A 350 -20.59 -2.03 0.23
C CYS A 350 -20.38 -0.51 0.15
N PRO A 351 -20.51 0.14 -1.03
CA PRO A 351 -20.51 1.60 -1.14
C PRO A 351 -21.60 2.24 -0.28
N GLU A 352 -21.37 3.45 0.24
CA GLU A 352 -22.29 4.14 1.15
C GLU A 352 -23.72 4.27 0.58
N SER A 353 -23.87 4.64 -0.69
CA SER A 353 -25.17 4.70 -1.38
C SER A 353 -25.89 3.34 -1.49
N THR A 354 -25.13 2.25 -1.60
CA THR A 354 -25.65 0.88 -1.60
C THR A 354 -26.03 0.45 -0.18
N ARG A 355 -25.26 0.82 0.84
CA ARG A 355 -25.63 0.63 2.26
C ARG A 355 -26.95 1.35 2.55
N MET A 356 -27.12 2.57 2.03
CA MET A 356 -28.34 3.37 2.21
C MET A 356 -29.59 2.71 1.62
N THR A 357 -29.50 2.13 0.41
CA THR A 357 -30.63 1.47 -0.29
C THR A 357 -31.03 0.15 0.39
N ILE A 358 -30.07 -0.57 0.95
CA ILE A 358 -30.27 -1.85 1.63
C ILE A 358 -31.14 -1.69 2.90
N TRP A 359 -30.97 -0.58 3.62
CA TRP A 359 -31.74 -0.30 4.84
C TRP A 359 -33.21 0.05 4.56
N ASP A 360 -33.55 0.52 3.37
CA ASP A 360 -34.95 0.79 3.00
C ASP A 360 -35.77 -0.52 2.89
N GLY A 361 -35.12 -1.64 2.54
CA GLY A 361 -35.75 -2.97 2.58
C GLY A 361 -36.05 -3.48 3.99
N VAL A 362 -35.38 -2.94 5.02
CA VAL A 362 -35.71 -3.21 6.43
C VAL A 362 -37.00 -2.45 6.81
N ASP A 363 -37.16 -1.22 6.33
CA ASP A 363 -38.35 -0.41 6.58
C ASP A 363 -39.63 -1.00 5.95
N GLU A 364 -39.52 -1.64 4.79
CA GLU A 364 -40.63 -2.36 4.15
C GLU A 364 -41.10 -3.57 4.98
N ARG A 365 -40.17 -4.34 5.57
CA ARG A 365 -40.50 -5.49 6.44
C ARG A 365 -41.19 -5.02 7.73
N LEU A 366 -40.79 -3.87 8.26
CA LEU A 366 -41.43 -3.24 9.42
C LEU A 366 -42.82 -2.72 9.08
N ALA A 367 -42.99 -2.06 7.93
CA ALA A 367 -44.29 -1.61 7.44
C ALA A 367 -45.27 -2.77 7.18
N ALA A 368 -44.76 -3.96 6.82
CA ALA A 368 -45.53 -5.19 6.64
C ALA A 368 -45.93 -5.89 7.97
N GLY A 369 -45.54 -5.35 9.13
CA GLY A 369 -45.91 -5.88 10.45
C GLY A 369 -45.25 -7.21 10.80
N GLN A 370 -44.06 -7.49 10.24
CA GLN A 370 -43.35 -8.77 10.40
C GLN A 370 -42.57 -8.88 11.73
N ALA A 371 -42.38 -7.78 12.45
CA ALA A 371 -41.77 -7.76 13.79
C ALA A 371 -42.45 -6.68 14.66
N ASP A 372 -42.50 -6.92 15.97
CA ASP A 372 -43.02 -5.98 16.97
C ASP A 372 -41.89 -5.10 17.55
N ARG A 373 -40.64 -5.59 17.50
CA ARG A 373 -39.45 -4.93 18.03
C ARG A 373 -38.22 -5.16 17.14
N VAL A 374 -37.37 -4.15 16.98
CA VAL A 374 -36.09 -4.25 16.24
C VAL A 374 -34.93 -4.01 17.17
N VAL A 375 -33.94 -4.89 17.08
CA VAL A 375 -32.75 -4.88 17.92
C VAL A 375 -31.52 -4.94 17.03
N LEU A 376 -30.53 -4.09 17.28
CA LEU A 376 -29.23 -4.18 16.60
C LEU A 376 -28.31 -5.14 17.34
N TYR A 377 -27.43 -5.82 16.61
CA TYR A 377 -26.40 -6.68 17.18
C TYR A 377 -24.99 -6.20 16.78
N GLY A 378 -24.18 -5.88 17.79
CA GLY A 378 -22.88 -5.21 17.75
C GLY A 378 -23.00 -3.72 18.11
N ALA A 379 -22.20 -3.24 19.07
CA ALA A 379 -22.14 -1.85 19.54
C ALA A 379 -20.86 -1.11 19.10
N GLY A 380 -20.22 -1.57 18.01
CA GLY A 380 -18.99 -0.99 17.48
C GLY A 380 -19.17 0.28 16.64
N GLN A 381 -18.07 0.74 16.03
CA GLN A 381 -18.02 1.98 15.23
C GLN A 381 -19.06 2.00 14.09
N HIS A 382 -19.34 0.86 13.45
CA HIS A 382 -20.35 0.78 12.38
C HIS A 382 -21.77 1.07 12.91
N THR A 383 -22.09 0.60 14.11
CA THR A 383 -23.37 0.88 14.78
C THR A 383 -23.49 2.35 15.16
N HIS A 384 -22.39 2.94 15.65
CA HIS A 384 -22.34 4.36 15.97
C HIS A 384 -22.58 5.22 14.73
N TRP A 385 -21.87 4.92 13.64
CA TRP A 385 -22.05 5.57 12.33
C TRP A 385 -23.50 5.43 11.84
N LEU A 386 -24.05 4.21 11.87
CA LEU A 386 -25.40 3.93 11.40
C LEU A 386 -26.46 4.73 12.16
N LEU A 387 -26.33 4.82 13.49
CA LEU A 387 -27.26 5.57 14.33
C LEU A 387 -27.07 7.09 14.17
N GLN A 388 -25.86 7.59 13.93
CA GLN A 388 -25.62 9.03 13.66
C GLN A 388 -26.27 9.48 12.34
N HIS A 389 -26.16 8.68 11.28
CA HIS A 389 -26.60 9.06 9.93
C HIS A 389 -28.09 8.79 9.67
N ARG A 390 -28.77 8.03 10.54
CA ARG A 390 -30.21 7.72 10.45
C ARG A 390 -30.95 7.94 11.79
N ALA A 391 -30.41 8.79 12.68
CA ALA A 391 -30.96 9.07 14.01
C ALA A 391 -32.44 9.53 13.96
N SER A 392 -32.85 10.22 12.90
CA SER A 392 -34.23 10.70 12.72
C SER A 392 -35.18 9.66 12.13
N ASP A 393 -34.67 8.68 11.38
CA ASP A 393 -35.46 7.83 10.50
C ASP A 393 -35.58 6.39 11.03
N ILE A 394 -34.53 5.87 11.66
CA ILE A 394 -34.45 4.48 12.16
C ILE A 394 -34.51 4.42 13.69
N ALA A 395 -33.90 5.38 14.40
CA ALA A 395 -33.81 5.36 15.87
C ALA A 395 -35.14 5.24 16.63
N PRO A 396 -36.30 5.80 16.19
CA PRO A 396 -37.55 5.60 16.92
C PRO A 396 -38.10 4.16 16.90
N ARG A 397 -37.43 3.22 16.20
CA ARG A 397 -37.83 1.81 16.07
C ARG A 397 -36.79 0.81 16.60
N ILE A 398 -35.59 1.27 16.95
CA ILE A 398 -34.54 0.47 17.60
C ILE A 398 -34.49 0.88 19.06
N ASP A 399 -34.93 0.01 19.95
CA ASP A 399 -35.01 0.30 21.38
C ASP A 399 -33.91 -0.39 22.21
N LEU A 400 -33.06 -1.20 21.56
CA LEU A 400 -31.98 -1.94 22.20
C LEU A 400 -30.88 -2.30 21.19
N ILE A 401 -29.64 -2.27 21.69
CA ILE A 401 -28.47 -2.83 21.03
C ILE A 401 -27.96 -4.00 21.87
N LEU A 402 -27.71 -5.14 21.24
CA LEU A 402 -27.07 -6.28 21.88
C LEU A 402 -25.59 -6.29 21.52
N ASP A 403 -24.74 -6.49 22.51
CA ASP A 403 -23.32 -6.75 22.30
C ASP A 403 -22.89 -7.92 23.19
N ASP A 404 -21.95 -8.74 22.72
CA ASP A 404 -21.46 -9.87 23.52
C ASP A 404 -20.60 -9.38 24.69
N ASP A 405 -19.94 -8.22 24.55
CA ASP A 405 -19.08 -7.59 25.57
C ASP A 405 -19.21 -6.05 25.49
N PRO A 406 -20.31 -5.47 26.02
CA PRO A 406 -20.59 -4.05 25.88
C PRO A 406 -19.59 -3.18 26.63
N SER A 407 -18.89 -2.29 25.90
CA SER A 407 -17.98 -1.30 26.48
C SER A 407 -18.67 -0.02 26.98
N VAL A 408 -19.96 0.13 26.69
CA VAL A 408 -20.81 1.27 27.06
C VAL A 408 -22.22 0.79 27.43
N ASP A 409 -22.90 1.49 28.34
CA ASP A 409 -24.27 1.15 28.78
C ASP A 409 -25.37 1.64 27.80
N ALA A 410 -25.04 2.61 26.95
CA ALA A 410 -25.93 3.16 25.92
C ALA A 410 -25.13 3.77 24.76
N LEU A 411 -25.67 3.72 23.55
CA LEU A 411 -25.11 4.34 22.34
C LEU A 411 -26.14 5.29 21.73
N LEU A 412 -25.83 6.59 21.69
CA LEU A 412 -26.74 7.66 21.21
C LEU A 412 -28.15 7.61 21.83
N GLY A 413 -28.23 7.25 23.12
CA GLY A 413 -29.49 7.18 23.88
C GLY A 413 -30.24 5.85 23.78
N ILE A 414 -29.76 4.89 22.97
CA ILE A 414 -30.30 3.53 22.90
C ILE A 414 -29.52 2.64 23.89
N PRO A 415 -30.19 1.91 24.81
CA PRO A 415 -29.51 1.02 25.74
C PRO A 415 -28.70 -0.06 25.02
N VAL A 416 -27.51 -0.36 25.54
CA VAL A 416 -26.70 -1.51 25.10
C VAL A 416 -26.76 -2.58 26.19
N CYS A 417 -27.09 -3.81 25.83
CA CYS A 417 -27.26 -4.91 26.77
C CYS A 417 -26.40 -6.11 26.35
N PRO A 418 -25.76 -6.81 27.31
CA PRO A 418 -25.11 -8.07 27.01
C PRO A 418 -26.07 -9.05 26.33
N THR A 419 -25.66 -9.70 25.25
CA THR A 419 -26.48 -10.69 24.51
C THR A 419 -27.07 -11.77 25.44
N ASP A 420 -26.35 -12.09 26.52
CA ASP A 420 -26.75 -13.08 27.54
C ASP A 420 -27.87 -12.63 28.48
N ALA A 421 -28.05 -11.33 28.64
CA ALA A 421 -29.09 -10.76 29.48
C ALA A 421 -30.39 -10.48 28.71
N PHE A 422 -30.40 -10.69 27.39
CA PHE A 422 -31.57 -10.46 26.56
C PHE A 422 -32.54 -11.64 26.57
N LEU A 423 -33.72 -11.42 27.15
CA LEU A 423 -34.81 -12.40 27.24
C LEU A 423 -36.11 -11.74 26.75
N PRO A 424 -36.47 -11.88 25.45
CA PRO A 424 -37.72 -11.34 24.95
C PRO A 424 -38.93 -12.16 25.46
N SER A 425 -40.10 -11.53 25.48
CA SER A 425 -41.35 -12.24 25.83
C SER A 425 -41.72 -13.25 24.75
N ALA A 426 -42.28 -14.40 25.12
CA ALA A 426 -42.68 -15.44 24.15
C ALA A 426 -43.76 -14.96 23.15
N ASP A 427 -44.52 -13.93 23.52
CA ASP A 427 -45.57 -13.31 22.68
C ASP A 427 -45.06 -12.13 21.84
N GLU A 428 -43.77 -11.75 21.96
CA GLU A 428 -43.16 -10.61 21.27
C GLU A 428 -42.31 -11.08 20.08
N ARG A 429 -42.59 -10.55 18.87
CA ARG A 429 -41.80 -10.86 17.68
C ARG A 429 -40.62 -9.90 17.55
N VAL A 430 -39.40 -10.41 17.68
CA VAL A 430 -38.18 -9.61 17.64
C VAL A 430 -37.41 -9.85 16.34
N LEU A 431 -37.04 -8.77 15.66
CA LEU A 431 -36.12 -8.80 14.53
C LEU A 431 -34.73 -8.32 14.98
N ILE A 432 -33.76 -9.23 15.01
CA ILE A 432 -32.37 -8.90 15.32
C ILE A 432 -31.61 -8.66 14.01
N LEU A 433 -31.04 -7.46 13.87
CA LEU A 433 -30.28 -7.05 12.70
C LEU A 433 -28.80 -6.96 13.05
N PRO A 434 -27.92 -7.70 12.33
CA PRO A 434 -26.49 -7.49 12.42
C PRO A 434 -26.16 -6.07 11.99
N SER A 435 -25.42 -5.33 12.82
CA SER A 435 -25.16 -3.93 12.50
C SER A 435 -24.12 -3.78 11.39
N SER A 436 -23.15 -4.71 11.28
CA SER A 436 -22.02 -4.58 10.36
C SER A 436 -22.19 -5.34 9.04
N ASP A 437 -21.88 -4.67 7.95
CA ASP A 437 -21.81 -5.23 6.59
C ASP A 437 -20.63 -6.20 6.38
N SER A 438 -19.55 -5.96 7.10
CA SER A 438 -18.27 -6.68 6.97
C SER A 438 -18.27 -7.98 7.77
N TYR A 439 -19.10 -8.03 8.81
CA TYR A 439 -19.20 -9.15 9.75
C TYR A 439 -20.58 -9.79 9.78
N GLU A 440 -21.49 -9.40 8.87
CA GLU A 440 -22.88 -9.86 8.88
C GLU A 440 -22.99 -11.39 8.95
N GLY A 441 -22.24 -12.12 8.11
CA GLY A 441 -22.28 -13.59 8.11
C GLY A 441 -21.82 -14.21 9.43
N VAL A 442 -20.80 -13.64 10.07
CA VAL A 442 -20.26 -14.11 11.35
C VAL A 442 -21.22 -13.77 12.48
N MET A 443 -21.73 -12.54 12.50
CA MET A 443 -22.72 -12.06 13.46
C MET A 443 -24.00 -12.91 13.39
N ARG A 444 -24.51 -13.19 12.19
CA ARG A 444 -25.67 -14.07 12.00
C ARG A 444 -25.41 -15.49 12.46
N SER A 445 -24.21 -16.03 12.22
CA SER A 445 -23.87 -17.38 12.72
C SER A 445 -23.87 -17.43 14.25
N ARG A 446 -23.37 -16.39 14.93
CA ARG A 446 -23.41 -16.28 16.39
C ARG A 446 -24.84 -16.15 16.92
N LEU A 447 -25.63 -15.27 16.31
CA LEU A 447 -27.03 -15.10 16.65
C LEU A 447 -27.82 -16.39 16.41
N ALA A 448 -27.55 -17.13 15.34
CA ALA A 448 -28.23 -18.39 15.03
C ALA A 448 -27.90 -19.46 16.07
N VAL A 449 -26.63 -19.61 16.48
CA VAL A 449 -26.27 -20.53 17.57
C VAL A 449 -27.06 -20.26 18.86
N ARG A 450 -27.47 -19.00 19.08
CA ARG A 450 -28.08 -18.55 20.33
C ARG A 450 -29.60 -18.46 20.32
N PHE A 451 -30.20 -18.12 19.18
CA PHE A 451 -31.61 -17.76 19.08
C PHE A 451 -32.39 -18.54 18.02
N ASP A 452 -31.76 -19.44 17.24
CA ASP A 452 -32.41 -20.19 16.15
C ASP A 452 -33.46 -21.20 16.65
N ASP A 453 -33.45 -21.53 17.94
CA ASP A 453 -34.47 -22.35 18.61
C ASP A 453 -35.67 -21.54 19.13
N GLN A 454 -35.66 -20.20 19.02
CA GLN A 454 -36.71 -19.31 19.49
C GLN A 454 -37.61 -18.85 18.33
N PRO A 455 -38.85 -19.36 18.20
CA PRO A 455 -39.70 -19.13 17.01
C PRO A 455 -40.23 -17.69 16.90
N ASN A 456 -40.12 -16.90 17.96
CA ASN A 456 -40.51 -15.49 18.01
C ASN A 456 -39.35 -14.53 17.68
N ILE A 457 -38.12 -15.03 17.48
CA ILE A 457 -36.96 -14.23 17.08
C ILE A 457 -36.63 -14.52 15.61
N THR A 458 -36.50 -13.46 14.81
CA THR A 458 -36.03 -13.53 13.44
C THR A 458 -34.68 -12.84 13.33
N ILE A 459 -33.69 -13.52 12.75
CA ILE A 459 -32.37 -12.92 12.47
C ILE A 459 -32.36 -12.42 11.03
N GLY A 460 -32.37 -11.10 10.86
CA GLY A 460 -32.43 -10.47 9.55
C GLY A 460 -31.13 -10.63 8.76
N ARG A 461 -31.27 -10.59 7.42
CA ARG A 461 -30.20 -10.19 6.51
C ARG A 461 -30.49 -8.78 6.05
N VAL A 462 -29.49 -7.94 6.20
CA VAL A 462 -29.41 -6.55 5.77
C VAL A 462 -28.51 -6.52 4.54
N TYR A 463 -27.22 -6.86 4.65
CA TYR A 463 -26.22 -6.56 3.64
C TYR A 463 -26.01 -7.65 2.58
N THR A 464 -26.41 -8.89 2.88
CA THR A 464 -26.26 -10.07 1.99
C THR A 464 -27.62 -10.58 1.52
N HIS A 465 -28.03 -10.16 0.32
CA HIS A 465 -29.25 -10.65 -0.33
C HIS A 465 -28.96 -11.83 -1.29
N GLU A 466 -29.84 -12.83 -1.32
CA GLU A 466 -29.76 -14.00 -2.24
C GLU A 466 -29.85 -13.59 -3.73
N ASP A 467 -30.37 -12.39 -4.02
CA ASP A 467 -30.57 -11.86 -5.38
C ASP A 467 -29.49 -10.85 -5.82
N ALA A 468 -28.40 -10.69 -5.07
CA ALA A 468 -27.33 -9.75 -5.42
C ALA A 468 -26.68 -10.05 -6.79
N GLY A 469 -26.80 -11.30 -7.28
CA GLY A 469 -26.40 -11.68 -8.64
C GLY A 469 -27.35 -11.19 -9.74
N GLU A 470 -28.65 -11.08 -9.50
CA GLU A 470 -29.63 -10.61 -10.49
C GLU A 470 -29.79 -9.08 -10.47
N LEU A 471 -29.74 -8.44 -9.30
CA LEU A 471 -29.77 -6.97 -9.18
C LEU A 471 -28.56 -6.30 -9.87
N MET A 472 -27.42 -6.99 -9.93
CA MET A 472 -26.21 -6.53 -10.65
C MET A 472 -26.26 -6.83 -12.16
N GLN A 473 -27.17 -7.70 -12.64
CA GLN A 473 -27.20 -8.15 -14.04
C GLN A 473 -28.33 -7.55 -14.89
N THR A 474 -29.25 -6.77 -14.32
CA THR A 474 -30.30 -6.10 -15.10
C THR A 474 -30.40 -4.60 -14.86
N ARG A 475 -29.47 -3.84 -15.47
CA ARG A 475 -29.72 -2.68 -16.34
C ARG A 475 -28.46 -1.83 -16.49
N TRP A 476 -27.67 -2.13 -17.53
CA TRP A 476 -26.86 -1.12 -18.22
C TRP A 476 -27.15 -1.24 -19.72
N ARG A 477 -28.30 -0.70 -20.12
CA ARG A 477 -28.51 -0.27 -21.50
C ARG A 477 -28.32 1.23 -21.51
N TYR A 478 -27.32 1.69 -22.25
CA TYR A 478 -27.16 3.08 -22.63
C TYR A 478 -28.49 3.62 -23.19
N VAL A 479 -29.08 4.58 -22.49
CA VAL A 479 -29.92 5.61 -23.09
C VAL A 479 -29.30 6.92 -22.65
N VAL A 480 -28.67 7.61 -23.61
CA VAL A 480 -28.32 9.02 -23.46
C VAL A 480 -29.64 9.78 -23.50
N GLU A 481 -30.19 10.12 -22.33
CA GLU A 481 -31.16 11.20 -22.26
C GLU A 481 -30.38 12.50 -22.11
N ALA A 482 -30.58 13.40 -23.08
CA ALA A 482 -30.09 14.76 -22.98
C ALA A 482 -30.70 15.41 -21.74
N VAL A 483 -29.84 15.93 -20.86
CA VAL A 483 -30.25 16.74 -19.71
C VAL A 483 -31.17 17.86 -20.21
N PRO A 484 -32.40 17.97 -19.69
CA PRO A 484 -33.30 19.06 -20.04
C PRO A 484 -32.65 20.41 -19.75
N GLU A 485 -32.78 21.33 -20.70
CA GLU A 485 -32.21 22.68 -20.68
C GLU A 485 -32.60 23.48 -19.41
N SER A 486 -33.66 23.06 -18.71
CA SER A 486 -34.16 23.64 -17.46
C SER A 486 -33.33 23.34 -16.20
N GLN A 487 -32.34 22.44 -16.24
CA GLN A 487 -31.41 22.22 -15.12
C GLN A 487 -30.08 22.98 -15.25
N ARG A 488 -29.87 23.75 -16.33
CA ARG A 488 -28.74 24.71 -16.43
C ARG A 488 -28.99 26.04 -15.70
N ALA A 489 -30.20 26.26 -15.19
CA ALA A 489 -30.57 27.51 -14.52
C ALA A 489 -30.47 27.35 -12.99
N GLY A 490 -29.25 27.17 -12.51
CA GLY A 490 -28.90 27.12 -11.10
C GLY A 490 -27.43 27.48 -10.91
N VAL A 491 -26.96 28.44 -11.69
CA VAL A 491 -25.61 29.00 -11.59
C VAL A 491 -25.55 29.76 -10.26
N HIS A 492 -24.96 29.15 -9.22
CA HIS A 492 -24.29 29.96 -8.21
C HIS A 492 -23.07 30.56 -8.89
N ASP A 493 -23.27 31.72 -9.49
CA ASP A 493 -22.23 32.57 -10.05
C ASP A 493 -21.42 33.16 -8.90
N ARG A 494 -20.54 32.35 -8.32
CA ARG A 494 -19.38 32.85 -7.54
C ARG A 494 -18.17 33.05 -8.45
N SER A 495 -18.26 32.64 -9.70
CA SER A 495 -17.27 32.81 -10.75
C SER A 495 -17.37 34.19 -11.40
N LEU A 496 -17.20 35.31 -10.67
CA LEU A 496 -16.92 36.63 -11.30
C LEU A 496 -16.66 37.81 -10.32
N ILE A 497 -16.37 37.58 -9.04
CA ILE A 497 -15.68 38.62 -8.25
C ILE A 497 -14.21 38.27 -8.30
N PHE A 498 -13.50 38.77 -9.31
CA PHE A 498 -12.04 38.82 -9.25
C PHE A 498 -11.72 39.84 -8.15
N PRO A 499 -11.23 39.45 -6.96
CA PRO A 499 -10.65 40.45 -6.08
C PRO A 499 -9.58 41.19 -6.88
N HIS A 500 -9.61 42.51 -6.79
CA HIS A 500 -8.62 43.36 -7.43
C HIS A 500 -7.24 42.88 -6.95
N ILE A 501 -6.44 42.32 -7.86
CA ILE A 501 -5.07 41.92 -7.50
C ILE A 501 -4.31 43.22 -7.26
N GLU A 502 -4.12 43.55 -5.99
CA GLU A 502 -3.45 44.78 -5.61
C GLU A 502 -2.09 44.87 -6.32
N PRO A 503 -1.80 45.99 -7.02
CA PRO A 503 -0.53 46.16 -7.73
C PRO A 503 0.67 46.15 -6.78
N GLU A 504 0.45 46.48 -5.51
CA GLU A 504 1.48 46.52 -4.49
C GLU A 504 1.31 45.37 -3.52
N GLN A 505 2.19 44.37 -3.67
CA GLN A 505 2.21 43.20 -2.82
C GLN A 505 3.59 43.10 -2.16
N PRO A 506 3.71 43.30 -0.83
CA PRO A 506 5.00 43.38 -0.13
C PRO A 506 5.88 42.15 -0.33
N HIS A 507 5.30 40.96 -0.46
CA HIS A 507 6.05 39.72 -0.67
C HIS A 507 6.84 39.74 -1.98
N ARG A 508 6.37 40.40 -3.04
CA ARG A 508 7.12 40.51 -4.30
C ARG A 508 8.45 41.26 -4.08
N ALA A 509 8.44 42.32 -3.29
CA ALA A 509 9.67 43.05 -2.97
C ALA A 509 10.62 42.19 -2.11
N ALA A 510 10.08 41.41 -1.16
CA ALA A 510 10.86 40.47 -0.36
C ALA A 510 11.52 39.37 -1.22
N LEU A 511 10.82 38.90 -2.25
CA LEU A 511 11.33 37.95 -3.26
C LEU A 511 12.27 38.60 -4.29
N GLY A 512 12.58 39.90 -4.18
CA GLY A 512 13.43 40.61 -5.13
C GLY A 512 12.78 40.86 -6.50
N LEU A 513 11.46 40.75 -6.60
CA LEU A 513 10.70 40.92 -7.84
C LEU A 513 10.22 42.37 -8.02
N GLY A 514 9.95 42.74 -9.29
CA GLY A 514 9.36 44.03 -9.63
C GLY A 514 7.91 44.18 -9.14
N ARG A 515 7.45 45.41 -8.95
CA ARG A 515 6.09 45.71 -8.46
C ARG A 515 4.99 45.19 -9.39
N THR A 516 5.24 45.17 -10.70
CA THR A 516 4.25 44.71 -11.69
C THR A 516 4.41 43.23 -12.01
N ARG A 517 3.30 42.58 -12.40
CA ARG A 517 3.26 41.21 -12.94
C ARG A 517 3.00 41.27 -14.45
N PRO A 518 4.03 41.41 -15.30
CA PRO A 518 3.82 41.53 -16.76
C PRO A 518 3.14 40.30 -17.37
N TRP A 519 3.23 39.16 -16.68
CA TRP A 519 2.62 37.88 -17.04
C TRP A 519 1.17 37.70 -16.54
N LEU A 520 0.64 38.63 -15.75
CA LEU A 520 -0.70 38.49 -15.16
C LEU A 520 -1.84 38.35 -16.20
N PRO A 521 -1.86 39.12 -17.31
CA PRO A 521 -2.90 38.96 -18.34
C PRO A 521 -2.87 37.58 -19.02
N GLU A 522 -1.69 36.99 -19.13
CA GLU A 522 -1.50 35.64 -19.67
C GLU A 522 -2.02 34.59 -18.69
N MET A 523 -1.61 34.67 -17.42
CA MET A 523 -2.12 33.79 -16.36
C MET A 523 -3.65 33.84 -16.27
N GLN A 524 -4.25 35.03 -16.35
CA GLN A 524 -5.71 35.22 -16.40
C GLN A 524 -6.37 34.50 -17.58
N THR A 525 -5.68 34.40 -18.71
CA THR A 525 -6.18 33.70 -19.89
C THR A 525 -6.06 32.18 -19.75
N LEU A 526 -5.10 31.70 -18.96
CA LEU A 526 -4.86 30.28 -18.68
C LEU A 526 -5.74 29.76 -17.54
N PHE A 527 -6.13 30.61 -16.59
CA PHE A 527 -7.00 30.26 -15.47
C PHE A 527 -8.44 30.03 -15.94
N LYS A 528 -8.70 28.81 -16.41
CA LYS A 528 -10.01 28.33 -16.89
C LYS A 528 -10.34 27.00 -16.21
N PRO A 529 -10.60 27.00 -14.89
CA PRO A 529 -10.97 25.79 -14.18
C PRO A 529 -12.22 25.16 -14.82
N PRO A 530 -12.23 23.84 -15.05
CA PRO A 530 -13.39 23.14 -15.59
C PRO A 530 -14.65 23.37 -14.74
N ALA A 531 -15.82 23.35 -15.39
CA ALA A 531 -17.10 23.59 -14.72
C ALA A 531 -17.45 22.57 -13.63
N TRP A 532 -16.78 21.41 -13.62
CA TRP A 532 -16.96 20.38 -12.60
C TRP A 532 -16.09 20.60 -11.36
N CYS A 533 -15.07 21.47 -11.43
CA CYS A 533 -14.23 21.78 -10.28
C CYS A 533 -14.96 22.68 -9.29
N ARG A 534 -14.76 22.44 -7.98
CA ARG A 534 -15.18 23.32 -6.89
C ARG A 534 -14.03 23.48 -5.89
N ASP A 535 -14.13 24.48 -5.02
CA ASP A 535 -13.24 24.71 -3.87
C ASP A 535 -11.74 24.63 -4.24
N TYR A 536 -11.36 25.28 -5.34
CA TYR A 536 -10.00 25.33 -5.86
C TYR A 536 -9.32 26.68 -5.59
N ILE A 537 -7.98 26.68 -5.64
CA ILE A 537 -7.15 27.88 -5.56
C ILE A 537 -7.63 29.00 -6.50
N ARG A 538 -7.77 30.22 -6.00
CA ARG A 538 -8.30 31.37 -6.74
C ARG A 538 -7.20 32.07 -7.54
N LEU A 539 -7.64 32.87 -8.52
CA LEU A 539 -6.74 33.57 -9.43
C LEU A 539 -5.63 34.40 -8.74
N HIS A 540 -5.96 35.10 -7.67
CA HIS A 540 -4.99 35.94 -6.93
C HIS A 540 -4.03 35.10 -6.07
N GLU A 541 -4.48 33.95 -5.55
CA GLU A 541 -3.65 32.94 -4.88
C GLU A 541 -2.72 32.26 -5.91
N CYS A 542 -3.19 31.96 -7.13
CA CYS A 542 -2.32 31.52 -8.22
C CYS A 542 -1.25 32.56 -8.57
N ALA A 543 -1.59 33.86 -8.58
CA ALA A 543 -0.60 34.92 -8.79
C ALA A 543 0.48 34.90 -7.69
N PHE A 544 0.10 34.63 -6.45
CA PHE A 544 1.05 34.45 -5.35
C PHE A 544 2.00 33.29 -5.63
N VAL A 545 1.48 32.10 -5.97
CA VAL A 545 2.29 30.93 -6.32
C VAL A 545 3.23 31.21 -7.51
N TRP A 546 2.75 31.91 -8.55
CA TRP A 546 3.56 32.31 -9.70
C TRP A 546 4.68 33.29 -9.33
N ASP A 547 4.47 34.17 -8.35
CA ASP A 547 5.53 35.04 -7.83
C ASP A 547 6.67 34.19 -7.22
N PHE A 548 6.36 33.12 -6.48
CA PHE A 548 7.38 32.22 -5.92
C PHE A 548 8.11 31.43 -7.01
N ILE A 549 7.39 30.90 -8.00
CA ILE A 549 8.03 30.18 -9.12
C ILE A 549 8.92 31.12 -9.96
N GLU A 550 8.50 32.38 -10.18
CA GLU A 550 9.30 33.41 -10.86
C GLU A 550 10.61 33.71 -10.11
N ALA A 551 10.53 33.80 -8.77
CA ALA A 551 11.67 34.12 -7.91
C ALA A 551 12.63 32.93 -7.71
N VAL A 552 12.08 31.77 -7.36
CA VAL A 552 12.83 30.56 -7.01
C VAL A 552 13.38 29.88 -8.25
N ARG A 553 12.61 29.88 -9.35
CA ARG A 553 12.88 29.08 -10.56
C ARG A 553 13.20 27.60 -10.23
N PRO A 554 12.27 26.89 -9.58
CA PRO A 554 12.51 25.53 -9.10
C PRO A 554 12.76 24.55 -10.26
N GLU A 555 13.67 23.59 -10.04
CA GLU A 555 13.79 22.39 -10.89
C GLU A 555 12.76 21.34 -10.45
N ARG A 556 12.53 21.22 -9.14
CA ARG A 556 11.51 20.32 -8.57
C ARG A 556 10.55 21.09 -7.68
N THR A 557 9.32 21.21 -8.14
CA THR A 557 8.19 21.70 -7.33
C THR A 557 7.40 20.52 -6.81
N VAL A 558 7.06 20.51 -5.52
CA VAL A 558 6.27 19.44 -4.89
C VAL A 558 4.96 19.99 -4.37
N GLU A 559 3.87 19.26 -4.56
CA GLU A 559 2.53 19.57 -4.06
C GLU A 559 2.00 18.39 -3.23
N ILE A 560 1.54 18.65 -2.01
CA ILE A 560 0.82 17.70 -1.16
C ILE A 560 -0.64 18.15 -1.09
N GLY A 561 -1.56 17.31 -1.56
CA GLY A 561 -2.96 17.65 -1.77
C GLY A 561 -3.20 18.23 -3.16
N THR A 562 -3.80 17.42 -4.04
CA THR A 562 -3.94 17.72 -5.47
C THR A 562 -5.41 17.83 -5.89
N ALA A 563 -6.26 16.96 -5.34
CA ALA A 563 -7.70 16.86 -5.62
C ALA A 563 -8.06 16.99 -7.13
N SER A 564 -8.51 18.17 -7.57
CA SER A 564 -8.91 18.42 -8.96
C SER A 564 -7.73 18.66 -9.90
N GLY A 565 -6.61 19.17 -9.40
CA GLY A 565 -5.42 19.55 -10.18
C GLY A 565 -5.44 20.97 -10.77
N VAL A 566 -6.35 21.86 -10.31
CA VAL A 566 -6.37 23.26 -10.77
C VAL A 566 -5.10 24.02 -10.35
N SER A 567 -4.67 23.86 -9.10
CA SER A 567 -3.39 24.38 -8.59
C SER A 567 -2.21 23.83 -9.37
N SER A 568 -2.18 22.51 -9.57
CA SER A 568 -1.14 21.81 -10.34
C SER A 568 -1.03 22.34 -11.77
N ALA A 569 -2.17 22.49 -12.46
CA ALA A 569 -2.20 23.04 -13.82
C ALA A 569 -1.64 24.47 -13.88
N MET A 570 -1.98 25.30 -12.90
CA MET A 570 -1.46 26.67 -12.83
C MET A 570 0.03 26.70 -12.46
N MET A 571 0.52 25.81 -11.61
CA MET A 571 1.95 25.67 -11.32
C MET A 571 2.73 25.22 -12.56
N LEU A 572 2.22 24.27 -13.34
CA LEU A 572 2.84 23.82 -14.59
C LEU A 572 3.02 24.96 -15.59
N HIS A 573 2.01 25.82 -15.76
CA HIS A 573 2.12 27.01 -16.62
C HIS A 573 3.17 28.01 -16.12
N ALA A 574 3.33 28.16 -14.80
CA ALA A 574 4.40 28.99 -14.24
C ALA A 574 5.79 28.36 -14.46
N ILE A 575 5.92 27.05 -14.25
CA ILE A 575 7.15 26.29 -14.48
C ILE A 575 7.57 26.41 -15.95
N ASP A 576 6.65 26.15 -16.89
CA ASP A 576 6.90 26.30 -18.33
C ASP A 576 7.37 27.70 -18.71
N ARG A 577 6.81 28.71 -18.04
CA ARG A 577 7.14 30.11 -18.29
C ARG A 577 8.50 30.54 -17.76
N PHE A 578 8.87 30.12 -16.54
CA PHE A 578 9.99 30.72 -15.80
C PHE A 578 11.19 29.81 -15.62
N CYS A 579 11.00 28.49 -15.73
CA CYS A 579 12.01 27.47 -15.43
C CYS A 579 12.59 26.83 -16.70
N GLY A 580 13.61 25.99 -16.53
CA GLY A 580 14.20 25.20 -17.62
C GLY A 580 13.31 24.04 -18.05
N ASP A 581 13.66 23.41 -19.19
CA ASP A 581 12.84 22.36 -19.78
C ASP A 581 12.73 21.07 -18.93
N ASP A 582 13.71 20.86 -18.06
CA ASP A 582 13.78 19.71 -17.14
C ASP A 582 13.03 19.96 -15.83
N ALA A 583 12.43 21.15 -15.64
CA ALA A 583 11.71 21.48 -14.42
C ALA A 583 10.34 20.79 -14.39
N ILE A 584 10.01 20.18 -13.25
CA ILE A 584 8.82 19.33 -13.09
C ILE A 584 8.01 19.69 -11.85
N LEU A 585 6.73 19.31 -11.90
CA LEU A 585 5.82 19.29 -10.76
C LEU A 585 5.59 17.85 -10.33
N LEU A 586 5.81 17.54 -9.05
CA LEU A 586 5.43 16.27 -8.44
C LEU A 586 4.28 16.52 -7.44
N SER A 587 3.11 15.97 -7.72
CA SER A 587 1.93 16.16 -6.88
C SER A 587 1.53 14.83 -6.22
N PHE A 588 1.29 14.85 -4.90
CA PHE A 588 0.96 13.68 -4.09
C PHE A 588 -0.40 13.89 -3.44
N ASP A 589 -1.23 12.85 -3.43
CA ASP A 589 -2.55 12.88 -2.78
C ASP A 589 -2.92 11.48 -2.28
N ILE A 590 -3.57 11.41 -1.12
CA ILE A 590 -4.07 10.15 -0.56
C ILE A 590 -5.25 9.58 -1.37
N ALA A 591 -5.93 10.41 -2.15
CA ALA A 591 -7.06 10.02 -2.97
C ALA A 591 -6.61 9.62 -4.39
N THR A 592 -7.17 8.53 -4.92
CA THR A 592 -6.97 8.11 -6.33
C THR A 592 -7.88 8.88 -7.30
N ARG A 593 -8.85 9.60 -6.76
CA ARG A 593 -9.92 10.31 -7.48
C ARG A 593 -10.22 11.63 -6.80
N CYS A 594 -10.78 12.57 -7.56
CA CYS A 594 -11.19 13.85 -7.00
C CYS A 594 -12.25 13.62 -5.90
N TYR A 595 -11.97 14.05 -4.67
CA TYR A 595 -12.79 13.69 -3.49
C TYR A 595 -14.25 14.14 -3.61
N PHE A 596 -14.50 15.24 -4.32
CA PHE A 596 -15.84 15.77 -4.55
C PHE A 596 -16.52 15.30 -5.84
N ASP A 597 -15.76 14.76 -6.79
CA ASP A 597 -16.28 14.14 -8.01
C ASP A 597 -15.51 12.84 -8.29
N PRO A 598 -15.94 11.72 -7.65
CA PRO A 598 -15.28 10.43 -7.81
C PRO A 598 -15.37 9.84 -9.23
N THR A 599 -16.10 10.48 -10.15
CA THR A 599 -16.08 10.04 -11.56
C THR A 599 -14.79 10.49 -12.26
N ARG A 600 -14.10 11.49 -11.70
CA ARG A 600 -12.87 12.08 -12.26
C ARG A 600 -11.62 11.49 -11.59
N PRO A 601 -10.59 11.14 -12.38
CA PRO A 601 -9.27 10.84 -11.84
C PRO A 601 -8.72 12.01 -11.00
N LEU A 602 -7.80 11.69 -10.09
CA LEU A 602 -6.98 12.70 -9.43
C LEU A 602 -6.32 13.60 -10.48
N ALA A 603 -6.22 14.91 -10.18
CA ALA A 603 -5.56 15.89 -11.03
C ALA A 603 -6.16 16.05 -12.45
N ALA A 604 -7.39 15.59 -12.68
CA ALA A 604 -8.01 15.59 -14.02
C ALA A 604 -8.07 16.98 -14.69
N ALA A 605 -8.06 18.08 -13.92
CA ALA A 605 -8.03 19.43 -14.47
C ALA A 605 -6.75 19.75 -15.25
N ILE A 606 -5.62 19.06 -14.99
CA ILE A 606 -4.37 19.21 -15.76
C ILE A 606 -4.63 18.90 -17.24
N GLY A 607 -5.36 17.82 -17.54
CA GLY A 607 -5.67 17.44 -18.92
C GLY A 607 -6.56 18.44 -19.67
N GLU A 608 -7.31 19.28 -18.94
CA GLU A 608 -8.19 20.30 -19.53
C GLU A 608 -7.51 21.69 -19.58
N MET A 609 -6.72 22.04 -18.58
CA MET A 609 -6.10 23.36 -18.42
C MET A 609 -4.66 23.45 -18.94
N ALA A 610 -3.90 22.35 -18.89
CA ALA A 610 -2.49 22.27 -19.26
C ALA A 610 -2.14 20.99 -20.07
N PRO A 611 -2.92 20.61 -21.10
CA PRO A 611 -2.72 19.35 -21.81
C PRO A 611 -1.34 19.19 -22.46
N GLY A 612 -0.71 20.30 -22.86
CA GLY A 612 0.63 20.29 -23.46
C GLY A 612 1.78 20.17 -22.46
N LEU A 613 1.50 20.21 -21.16
CA LEU A 613 2.49 20.19 -20.09
C LEU A 613 2.43 18.90 -19.25
N ILE A 614 1.66 17.91 -19.70
CA ILE A 614 1.44 16.66 -18.96
C ILE A 614 2.75 15.90 -18.70
N ASP A 615 3.72 15.99 -19.62
CA ASP A 615 5.03 15.34 -19.48
C ASP A 615 5.88 15.95 -18.36
N ARG A 616 5.53 17.14 -17.87
CA ARG A 616 6.17 17.79 -16.70
C ARG A 616 5.39 17.56 -15.40
N ALA A 617 4.26 16.87 -15.46
CA ALA A 617 3.36 16.61 -14.34
C ALA A 617 3.49 15.15 -13.89
N HIS A 618 4.02 14.95 -12.69
CA HIS A 618 4.14 13.64 -12.06
C HIS A 618 3.17 13.56 -10.89
N THR A 619 1.99 12.98 -11.12
CA THR A 619 0.98 12.80 -10.08
C THR A 619 1.09 11.41 -9.47
N TYR A 620 1.19 11.35 -8.14
CA TYR A 620 1.22 10.14 -7.34
C TYR A 620 -0.04 10.11 -6.49
N SER A 621 -0.84 9.06 -6.63
CA SER A 621 -2.06 8.90 -5.85
C SER A 621 -1.90 7.82 -4.78
N TYR A 622 -2.78 7.84 -3.77
CA TYR A 622 -2.64 7.00 -2.59
C TYR A 622 -1.29 7.17 -1.87
N THR A 623 -0.78 8.39 -1.86
CA THR A 623 0.50 8.74 -1.26
C THR A 623 0.31 9.93 -0.33
N ASP A 624 0.76 9.79 0.92
CA ASP A 624 0.85 10.91 1.85
C ASP A 624 2.25 11.57 1.77
N ALA A 625 2.50 12.61 2.58
CA ALA A 625 3.80 13.28 2.59
C ALA A 625 4.96 12.38 3.04
N ALA A 626 4.70 11.32 3.83
CA ALA A 626 5.74 10.36 4.22
C ALA A 626 6.08 9.43 3.05
N ASP A 627 5.09 9.05 2.23
CA ASP A 627 5.33 8.35 0.97
C ASP A 627 6.10 9.25 -0.01
N ALA A 628 5.73 10.53 -0.10
CA ALA A 628 6.41 11.51 -0.95
C ALA A 628 7.90 11.64 -0.59
N ALA A 629 8.24 11.63 0.71
CA ALA A 629 9.63 11.68 1.18
C ALA A 629 10.50 10.54 0.61
N SER A 630 9.92 9.38 0.30
CA SER A 630 10.64 8.24 -0.28
C SER A 630 11.09 8.44 -1.74
N VAL A 631 10.56 9.46 -2.42
CA VAL A 631 10.89 9.78 -3.82
C VAL A 631 12.13 10.68 -3.92
N PHE A 632 12.50 11.37 -2.84
CA PHE A 632 13.51 12.42 -2.86
C PHE A 632 14.77 12.04 -2.09
N ARG A 633 15.92 12.45 -2.62
CA ARG A 633 17.18 12.50 -1.85
C ARG A 633 17.26 13.80 -1.03
N HIS A 634 18.25 13.88 -0.15
CA HIS A 634 18.52 15.08 0.66
C HIS A 634 18.58 16.34 -0.21
N GLY A 635 17.79 17.35 0.13
CA GLY A 635 17.84 18.65 -0.53
C GLY A 635 17.50 18.63 -2.03
N GLU A 636 16.59 17.77 -2.48
CA GLU A 636 16.14 17.76 -3.88
C GLU A 636 14.93 18.68 -4.15
N ILE A 637 14.18 19.10 -3.13
CA ILE A 637 12.97 19.93 -3.28
C ILE A 637 13.33 21.43 -3.20
N ASP A 638 13.02 22.17 -4.27
CA ASP A 638 13.23 23.62 -4.37
C ASP A 638 12.08 24.44 -3.78
N LEU A 639 10.86 23.98 -4.04
CA LEU A 639 9.61 24.63 -3.67
C LEU A 639 8.58 23.56 -3.31
N LEU A 640 7.96 23.68 -2.14
CA LEU A 640 6.91 22.79 -1.66
C LEU A 640 5.60 23.56 -1.51
N MET A 641 4.48 22.93 -1.82
CA MET A 641 3.13 23.42 -1.53
C MET A 641 2.36 22.38 -0.74
N ILE A 642 1.71 22.79 0.35
CA ILE A 642 0.86 21.94 1.18
C ILE A 642 -0.57 22.50 1.14
N ASP A 643 -1.48 21.70 0.60
CA ASP A 643 -2.92 21.95 0.39
C ASP A 643 -3.71 20.63 0.53
N GLY A 644 -3.29 19.81 1.51
CA GLY A 644 -3.81 18.46 1.77
C GLY A 644 -4.88 18.43 2.85
N GLU A 645 -4.60 17.79 3.99
CA GLU A 645 -5.55 17.76 5.11
C GLU A 645 -5.47 19.04 5.95
N HIS A 646 -6.61 19.72 6.13
CA HIS A 646 -6.63 21.05 6.77
C HIS A 646 -6.64 20.99 8.30
N ALA A 647 -6.92 19.82 8.88
CA ALA A 647 -7.07 19.63 10.31
C ALA A 647 -5.70 19.61 11.03
N ASN A 648 -5.61 20.25 12.20
CA ASN A 648 -4.41 20.19 13.03
C ASN A 648 -4.14 18.75 13.54
N PRO A 649 -2.90 18.22 13.52
CA PRO A 649 -1.64 18.83 13.07
C PRO A 649 -1.17 18.36 11.67
N ALA A 650 -2.06 17.93 10.77
CA ALA A 650 -1.67 17.27 9.52
C ALA A 650 -0.66 18.08 8.65
N PRO A 651 -0.83 19.41 8.43
CA PRO A 651 0.17 20.18 7.68
C PRO A 651 1.55 20.27 8.34
N VAL A 652 1.61 20.21 9.68
CA VAL A 652 2.87 20.14 10.44
C VAL A 652 3.53 18.78 10.20
N VAL A 653 2.75 17.70 10.21
CA VAL A 653 3.23 16.35 9.91
C VAL A 653 3.73 16.22 8.47
N ASP A 654 3.03 16.82 7.51
CA ASP A 654 3.46 16.82 6.11
C ASP A 654 4.82 17.51 5.93
N LEU A 655 5.01 18.66 6.60
CA LEU A 655 6.27 19.38 6.57
C LEU A 655 7.41 18.61 7.28
N ILE A 656 7.14 17.98 8.43
CA ILE A 656 8.12 17.13 9.11
C ILE A 656 8.58 15.99 8.20
N SER A 657 7.64 15.33 7.51
CA SER A 657 7.92 14.20 6.61
C SER A 657 8.89 14.58 5.48
N LEU A 658 8.76 15.80 4.94
CA LEU A 658 9.55 16.27 3.80
C LEU A 658 10.78 17.10 4.20
N LEU A 659 11.02 17.30 5.51
CA LEU A 659 12.04 18.22 6.01
C LEU A 659 13.45 17.89 5.50
N TYR A 660 13.78 16.59 5.40
CA TYR A 660 15.05 16.10 4.87
C TYR A 660 15.24 16.38 3.37
N ALA A 661 14.15 16.41 2.61
CA ALA A 661 14.18 16.57 1.16
C ALA A 661 14.25 18.04 0.72
N LEU A 662 13.92 18.99 1.61
CA LEU A 662 13.94 20.42 1.33
C LEU A 662 15.37 20.96 1.21
N LYS A 663 15.60 21.84 0.23
CA LYS A 663 16.87 22.58 0.10
C LYS A 663 17.05 23.61 1.22
N PRO A 664 18.31 24.00 1.53
CA PRO A 664 18.60 25.21 2.31
C PRO A 664 17.79 26.41 1.81
N ASN A 665 17.08 27.08 2.71
CA ASN A 665 16.27 28.26 2.41
C ASN A 665 15.10 28.02 1.42
N ALA A 666 14.69 26.77 1.21
CA ALA A 666 13.53 26.44 0.39
C ALA A 666 12.25 27.10 0.91
N TRP A 667 11.36 27.46 -0.01
CA TRP A 667 10.06 28.02 0.34
C TRP A 667 9.01 26.91 0.41
N VAL A 668 8.15 26.99 1.42
CA VAL A 668 6.98 26.12 1.58
C VAL A 668 5.73 26.99 1.56
N LEU A 669 4.92 26.83 0.52
CA LEU A 669 3.62 27.45 0.33
C LEU A 669 2.57 26.67 1.14
N LEU A 670 1.74 27.38 1.89
CA LEU A 670 0.66 26.83 2.70
C LEU A 670 -0.64 27.48 2.24
N HIS A 671 -1.57 26.66 1.75
CA HIS A 671 -2.92 27.09 1.41
C HIS A 671 -3.85 26.90 2.61
N ASP A 672 -5.05 27.49 2.55
CA ASP A 672 -6.06 27.41 3.62
C ASP A 672 -5.61 27.91 5.01
N ILE A 673 -4.67 28.87 5.04
CA ILE A 673 -4.14 29.42 6.30
C ILE A 673 -5.15 30.29 7.08
N GLU A 674 -6.24 30.72 6.44
CA GLU A 674 -7.33 31.51 7.02
C GLU A 674 -8.67 30.76 6.99
N LEU A 675 -8.66 29.45 6.67
CA LEU A 675 -9.88 28.66 6.51
C LEU A 675 -10.76 28.66 7.77
N GLU A 676 -10.16 28.62 8.96
CA GLU A 676 -10.84 28.77 10.25
C GLU A 676 -11.58 30.11 10.46
N HIS A 677 -11.30 31.13 9.64
CA HIS A 677 -11.94 32.45 9.67
C HIS A 677 -12.87 32.69 8.48
N ILE A 678 -12.77 31.83 7.46
CA ILE A 678 -13.63 31.80 6.28
C ILE A 678 -14.92 31.05 6.62
N ASP A 679 -14.79 29.94 7.33
CA ASP A 679 -15.90 29.05 7.67
C ASP A 679 -16.72 29.61 8.85
N ASN A 680 -17.72 30.43 8.55
CA ASN A 680 -18.59 31.09 9.54
C ASN A 680 -19.75 30.17 10.01
N GLY A 681 -19.54 28.86 10.07
CA GLY A 681 -20.56 27.90 10.52
C GLY A 681 -21.71 27.67 9.53
N GLU A 682 -21.44 27.77 8.21
CA GLU A 682 -22.41 27.36 7.17
C GLU A 682 -22.21 25.90 6.71
N HIS A 683 -21.05 25.29 6.99
CA HIS A 683 -20.85 23.86 6.88
C HIS A 683 -21.04 23.21 8.27
N ASP A 684 -21.83 22.14 8.32
CA ASP A 684 -22.08 21.31 9.53
C ASP A 684 -20.81 20.57 10.03
N ASP A 685 -19.61 20.96 9.57
CA ASP A 685 -18.33 20.45 10.05
C ASP A 685 -17.90 21.22 11.31
N ASP A 686 -17.44 20.49 12.32
CA ASP A 686 -17.12 20.92 13.70
C ASP A 686 -16.03 22.02 13.86
N GLY A 687 -15.71 22.82 12.83
CA GLY A 687 -14.71 23.89 12.90
C GLY A 687 -13.26 23.39 12.95
N ARG A 688 -12.99 22.20 12.39
CA ARG A 688 -11.72 21.45 12.49
C ARG A 688 -10.82 21.64 11.26
N HIS A 689 -10.43 22.88 10.96
CA HIS A 689 -9.62 23.21 9.77
C HIS A 689 -8.49 24.22 10.07
N SER A 690 -7.88 24.13 11.25
CA SER A 690 -6.91 25.15 11.70
C SER A 690 -5.45 24.84 11.38
N GLY A 691 -5.14 23.66 10.84
CA GLY A 691 -3.78 23.10 10.75
C GLY A 691 -2.79 24.00 10.01
N ALA A 692 -3.11 24.41 8.79
CA ALA A 692 -2.22 25.24 7.97
C ALA A 692 -2.04 26.64 8.58
N GLY A 693 -3.13 27.22 9.09
CA GLY A 693 -3.11 28.51 9.77
C GLY A 693 -2.25 28.50 11.04
N ARG A 694 -2.34 27.43 11.85
CA ARG A 694 -1.51 27.25 13.04
C ARG A 694 -0.03 27.11 12.70
N LEU A 695 0.31 26.30 11.70
CA LEU A 695 1.68 26.17 11.21
C LEU A 695 2.22 27.54 10.75
N PHE A 696 1.49 28.25 9.90
CA PHE A 696 1.91 29.56 9.40
C PHE A 696 2.08 30.61 10.51
N ARG A 697 1.11 30.72 11.43
CA ARG A 697 1.16 31.69 12.54
C ARG A 697 2.26 31.36 13.54
N GLY A 698 2.45 30.09 13.86
CA GLY A 698 3.49 29.63 14.78
C GLY A 698 4.90 29.63 14.19
N TRP A 699 5.06 29.70 12.85
CA TRP A 699 6.38 29.69 12.22
C TRP A 699 7.25 30.88 12.67
N PRO A 700 8.44 30.65 13.23
CA PRO A 700 9.27 31.70 13.84
C PRO A 700 10.30 32.29 12.88
N PHE A 701 10.54 31.66 11.74
CA PHE A 701 11.44 32.16 10.71
C PHE A 701 10.70 33.04 9.70
N GLU A 702 11.35 33.36 8.58
CA GLU A 702 10.78 34.21 7.55
C GLU A 702 9.48 33.62 6.99
N LYS A 703 8.46 34.47 6.86
CA LYS A 703 7.16 34.13 6.29
C LYS A 703 6.54 35.31 5.58
N LEU A 704 5.81 35.02 4.51
CA LEU A 704 5.15 35.98 3.64
C LEU A 704 3.70 35.55 3.44
N GLN A 705 2.76 36.48 3.47
CA GLN A 705 1.33 36.22 3.24
C GLN A 705 0.84 37.07 2.09
N LEU A 706 -0.08 36.53 1.30
CA LEU A 706 -0.81 37.33 0.32
C LEU A 706 -1.64 38.39 1.05
N MET A 707 -1.55 39.65 0.64
CA MET A 707 -2.34 40.72 1.26
C MET A 707 -3.76 40.78 0.70
N GLY A 708 -4.74 40.95 1.58
CA GLY A 708 -6.15 41.07 1.25
C GLY A 708 -6.98 41.63 2.41
N GLU A 709 -8.14 42.23 2.10
CA GLU A 709 -9.03 42.82 3.10
C GLU A 709 -9.88 41.77 3.83
N HIS A 710 -10.31 40.72 3.12
CA HIS A 710 -11.06 39.60 3.68
C HIS A 710 -10.18 38.36 3.90
N PRO A 711 -10.51 37.48 4.86
CA PRO A 711 -9.79 36.21 5.06
C PRO A 711 -9.61 35.42 3.76
N HIS A 712 -10.65 35.38 2.93
CA HIS A 712 -10.64 34.84 1.58
C HIS A 712 -9.56 35.41 0.66
N ASP A 713 -9.16 36.67 0.82
CA ASP A 713 -8.20 37.34 -0.06
C ASP A 713 -6.73 37.13 0.39
N ARG A 714 -6.54 36.50 1.55
CA ARG A 714 -5.23 36.28 2.19
C ARG A 714 -5.05 34.85 2.69
N ASN A 715 -5.75 33.90 2.08
CA ASN A 715 -5.83 32.50 2.50
C ASN A 715 -4.65 31.63 2.01
N ILE A 716 -3.56 32.25 1.54
CA ILE A 716 -2.32 31.58 1.17
C ILE A 716 -1.12 32.33 1.74
N GLY A 717 -0.14 31.57 2.23
CA GLY A 717 1.12 32.09 2.74
C GLY A 717 2.30 31.22 2.33
N ALA A 718 3.49 31.70 2.62
CA ALA A 718 4.74 30.97 2.42
C ALA A 718 5.62 31.12 3.64
N ILE A 719 6.29 30.04 4.04
CA ILE A 719 7.31 30.02 5.08
C ILE A 719 8.65 29.63 4.46
N GLN A 720 9.74 30.26 4.91
CA GLN A 720 11.07 29.90 4.46
C GLN A 720 11.71 28.94 5.46
N MET A 721 12.33 27.88 4.94
CA MET A 721 13.19 27.02 5.73
C MET A 721 14.45 27.77 6.17
N PRO A 722 15.03 27.46 7.34
CA PRO A 722 16.37 27.92 7.68
C PRO A 722 17.44 27.36 6.72
N GLU A 723 18.67 27.86 6.81
CA GLU A 723 19.81 27.38 6.02
C GLU A 723 20.04 25.87 6.21
N THR A 724 19.79 25.36 7.41
CA THR A 724 19.72 23.92 7.70
C THR A 724 18.27 23.56 8.02
N PRO A 725 17.49 22.97 7.09
CA PRO A 725 16.05 22.72 7.29
C PRO A 725 15.72 21.98 8.59
N HIS A 726 16.57 21.06 9.04
CA HIS A 726 16.41 20.34 10.31
C HIS A 726 16.39 21.22 11.56
N ASP A 727 16.91 22.45 11.50
CA ASP A 727 16.85 23.41 12.61
C ASP A 727 15.41 23.85 12.92
N ALA A 728 14.46 23.62 11.99
CA ALA A 728 13.04 23.86 12.24
C ALA A 728 12.36 22.75 13.04
N LEU A 729 12.99 21.58 13.19
CA LEU A 729 12.36 20.40 13.82
C LEU A 729 11.90 20.66 15.27
N PRO A 730 12.67 21.32 16.16
CA PRO A 730 12.21 21.56 17.53
C PRO A 730 10.89 22.35 17.59
N VAL A 731 10.75 23.34 16.71
CA VAL A 731 9.56 24.19 16.61
C VAL A 731 8.38 23.38 16.05
N LEU A 732 8.62 22.58 15.01
CA LEU A 732 7.59 21.71 14.43
C LEU A 732 7.09 20.68 15.45
N LEU A 733 7.97 20.11 16.26
CA LEU A 733 7.61 19.19 17.35
C LEU A 733 6.83 19.88 18.48
N GLU A 734 7.14 21.15 18.77
CA GLU A 734 6.34 21.96 19.70
C GLU A 734 4.93 22.22 19.16
N MET A 735 4.78 22.44 17.85
CA MET A 735 3.48 22.64 17.20
C MET A 735 2.60 21.39 17.19
N LEU A 736 3.15 20.21 17.46
CA LEU A 736 2.36 18.99 17.70
C LEU A 736 1.67 19.00 19.08
N THR A 737 1.92 19.99 19.93
CA THR A 737 1.23 20.14 21.23
C THR A 737 -0.12 20.85 21.08
N GLY A 738 -1.14 20.39 21.82
CA GLY A 738 -2.48 20.99 21.85
C GLY A 738 -3.58 20.05 21.34
N PRO A 739 -4.84 20.53 21.21
CA PRO A 739 -5.94 19.71 20.75
C PRO A 739 -5.76 19.38 19.26
N TRP A 740 -5.86 18.10 18.96
CA TRP A 740 -5.79 17.59 17.60
C TRP A 740 -7.19 17.49 17.00
N GLU A 741 -7.24 17.80 15.72
CA GLU A 741 -8.44 17.89 14.90
C GLU A 741 -8.50 16.76 13.87
N SER A 742 -7.34 16.14 13.56
CA SER A 742 -7.18 15.00 12.66
C SER A 742 -6.84 13.70 13.43
N ASP A 743 -7.26 12.57 12.86
CA ASP A 743 -6.89 11.21 13.27
C ASP A 743 -6.18 10.46 12.12
N SER A 744 -5.60 11.16 11.14
CA SER A 744 -4.95 10.53 9.97
C SER A 744 -3.73 9.69 10.34
N LYS A 745 -3.28 8.83 9.42
CA LYS A 745 -2.19 7.86 9.67
C LYS A 745 -0.91 8.54 10.17
N GLY A 746 -0.46 9.61 9.50
CA GLY A 746 0.71 10.40 9.92
C GLY A 746 0.52 11.08 11.28
N VAL A 747 -0.69 11.51 11.58
CA VAL A 747 -1.05 12.12 12.85
C VAL A 747 -1.02 11.07 13.98
N ARG A 748 -1.63 9.89 13.82
CA ARG A 748 -1.54 8.78 14.79
C ARG A 748 -0.10 8.36 15.11
N LEU A 749 0.79 8.39 14.11
CA LEU A 749 2.23 8.14 14.29
C LEU A 749 2.90 9.24 15.12
N ALA A 750 2.59 10.51 14.86
CA ALA A 750 3.04 11.63 15.69
C ALA A 750 2.50 11.53 17.13
N GLN A 751 1.30 10.95 17.32
CA GLN A 751 0.62 10.78 18.62
C GLN A 751 1.38 9.77 19.47
N ALA A 752 1.75 8.64 18.85
CA ALA A 752 2.58 7.61 19.45
C ALA A 752 3.98 8.14 19.79
N ALA A 753 4.62 8.85 18.85
CA ALA A 753 5.92 9.49 19.07
C ALA A 753 5.91 10.49 20.24
N ARG A 754 4.84 11.28 20.37
CA ARG A 754 4.70 12.27 21.43
C ARG A 754 4.48 11.66 22.82
N ALA A 755 3.62 10.64 22.90
CA ALA A 755 3.35 9.93 24.15
C ALA A 755 4.62 9.30 24.75
N ILE A 756 5.55 8.90 23.89
CA ILE A 756 6.86 8.38 24.27
C ILE A 756 7.77 9.52 24.78
N LEU A 757 7.87 10.63 24.06
CA LEU A 757 8.67 11.80 24.48
C LEU A 757 8.20 12.40 25.81
N ASP A 758 6.89 12.49 26.05
CA ASP A 758 6.34 13.02 27.30
C ASP A 758 6.56 12.08 28.49
N ALA A 759 6.62 10.76 28.27
CA ALA A 759 6.93 9.76 29.31
C ALA A 759 8.39 9.79 29.80
N HIS A 760 9.29 10.48 29.08
CA HIS A 760 10.70 10.63 29.43
C HIS A 760 11.04 11.94 30.16
N HIS A 761 10.07 12.87 30.26
CA HIS A 761 10.21 14.15 30.96
C HIS A 761 9.58 14.21 32.36
N GLU A 762 8.97 13.11 32.84
CA GLU A 762 8.64 12.86 34.25
C GLU A 762 9.70 11.97 34.92
#